data_AF-J4KRE5-F1
#
_entry.id   AF-J4KRE5-F1
#
_cell.length_a   1.000
_cell.length_b   1.000
_cell.length_c   1.000
_cell.angle_alpha   90.00
_cell.angle_beta   90.00
_cell.angle_gamma   90.00
#
_symmetry.space_group_name_H-M   'P 1'
#
loop_
_entity.id
_entity.type
_entity.pdbx_description
1 polymer ?
#
loop_
_entity_poly.entity_id
_entity_poly.type
_entity_poly.pdbx_seq_one_letter_code
_entity_poly.pdbx_strand_id
1 'polypeptide(L)'
;MADPESGRTRPFLDATTTGDDDKEDPKLSDETTARGPRPPSSPGLLARLRHLEARMDKKLGVESNAIERKRAEDRQQAVPWHEQLSMALLWASGTMNTSCFATGFLGRGFGLDLRQTLLITILVSMLGGAVVGAAATFGAATGLRQMSVSRFSFGWWPSKVIAVLNCIQQLGWAAVSCITGGLALTAVSDGRVSLVLGIVILAVVAWFISVIGLNAILVYERYAWIIFFVIFLIIFGETGRYADNTTPATATGANLAGGVLSLIAVVYGSSASWATVASDYYVHYHADVSRVKVFFMTAFGIAIPTSIGMVAGCVVSSALNVRPDWDAAYQRGLGYVIQESLYPRGFAKFLLTLLVLSGINTNVIGIYSAALSFQQISRPFALVPRFLWMLLSLACILALALGGREELNQYLQSFLSLLGYWCTSYIVIILEEHYIFRKARFASYDLDGWNTPSRLPHGIGASVAFGLGVVAWCMGMSQTWFIGPLARLIGDNGGDVANEFTFVVTALSYLPARYLELKYFGKKFHFIIAAMDKIDRVLYKYAAEGHDTKDKVYGASFVVTDRNGVVYSGSSGRISAETSSAPFTDKSFSWVASLTKLLTATALLQLVEDGKLTLDQDLRPVVPYLAEVQILVDFDDNDKPVMEENKHPITLRQLLTHTAGFSYEFADPLLLKWSRQQKRPVWRMSWSREEVSTPLRFAPGESWGYGVNTDWAGLVLEAVTGRTLNDYMGEHIFRPLGMSDSGFRRAQLPQTARRTVRAAVRNPKTGELGDASTWVMPTDHEVDSGGGGLFTTAHDYAAFLRGLLAAKVLKSGTVQEMLRPQLDDAKAGYLEVIAFHPSVHNTFAPEFTGGPIPLNHGLGGLVNMVDVPGKRRAGSMAWSGMHNCRWWIDPKTGIAAVLLVNIRPNGDPVVAKLYDELELATYEALASSKSKM
;
A
#
# COMPACT_ATOMS: atom_id res chain seq x y z
N MET A 1 -19.50 -49.14 -9.09
CA MET A 1 -19.76 -49.74 -7.76
C MET A 1 -18.43 -50.13 -7.16
N ALA A 2 -18.14 -49.60 -5.98
CA ALA A 2 -17.22 -50.03 -4.92
C ALA A 2 -15.76 -50.41 -5.25
N ASP A 3 -14.86 -49.54 -4.76
CA ASP A 3 -13.54 -49.88 -4.20
C ASP A 3 -13.72 -50.60 -2.84
N PRO A 4 -12.76 -51.41 -2.36
CA PRO A 4 -12.06 -50.98 -1.14
C PRO A 4 -10.56 -51.36 -1.00
N GLU A 5 -9.88 -50.39 -0.39
CA GLU A 5 -8.62 -50.30 0.36
C GLU A 5 -7.95 -51.54 1.04
N SER A 6 -6.62 -51.40 1.12
CA SER A 6 -5.72 -51.58 2.28
C SER A 6 -4.77 -52.80 2.34
N GLY A 7 -3.50 -52.54 2.67
CA GLY A 7 -2.58 -53.57 3.19
C GLY A 7 -1.08 -53.32 2.97
N ARG A 8 -0.40 -52.74 3.97
CA ARG A 8 1.06 -52.52 4.07
C ARG A 8 1.89 -53.82 4.06
N THR A 9 3.16 -53.76 3.63
CA THR A 9 4.34 -54.37 4.32
C THR A 9 5.68 -54.00 3.66
N ARG A 10 6.70 -53.66 4.47
CA ARG A 10 8.16 -53.71 4.16
C ARG A 10 8.78 -54.85 5.01
N PRO A 11 9.96 -55.40 4.65
CA PRO A 11 11.23 -55.16 5.42
C PRO A 11 12.50 -55.03 4.52
N PHE A 12 13.53 -54.20 4.81
CA PHE A 12 14.79 -54.42 5.61
C PHE A 12 15.74 -55.50 5.01
N LEU A 13 17.09 -55.41 4.84
CA LEU A 13 18.29 -54.75 5.44
C LEU A 13 19.40 -54.63 4.35
N ASP A 14 20.31 -53.64 4.27
CA ASP A 14 21.41 -53.15 5.14
C ASP A 14 22.78 -53.86 4.92
N ALA A 15 23.82 -53.09 4.58
CA ALA A 15 25.24 -53.40 4.82
C ALA A 15 26.11 -52.13 4.73
N THR A 16 26.79 -51.84 5.83
CA THR A 16 27.62 -50.69 6.20
C THR A 16 29.12 -50.98 6.04
N THR A 17 29.94 -49.91 5.92
CA THR A 17 31.26 -49.64 6.58
C THR A 17 31.94 -48.44 5.89
N THR A 18 31.99 -47.22 6.46
CA THR A 18 32.85 -46.62 7.53
C THR A 18 34.21 -46.07 7.07
N GLY A 19 34.49 -44.82 7.46
CA GLY A 19 35.80 -44.14 7.45
C GLY A 19 35.66 -42.70 6.94
N ASP A 20 35.20 -41.77 7.79
CA ASP A 20 36.00 -40.77 8.54
C ASP A 20 36.26 -39.51 7.69
N ASP A 21 35.70 -38.37 8.10
CA ASP A 21 36.32 -37.04 7.96
C ASP A 21 35.53 -35.98 8.74
N ASP A 22 36.26 -35.42 9.69
CA ASP A 22 36.25 -34.08 10.29
C ASP A 22 34.98 -33.22 10.37
N LYS A 23 34.73 -32.79 11.61
CA LYS A 23 33.84 -31.72 12.01
C LYS A 23 34.41 -30.36 11.60
N GLU A 24 33.80 -29.70 10.64
CA GLU A 24 33.78 -28.24 10.57
C GLU A 24 32.36 -27.73 10.26
N ASP A 25 31.87 -26.88 11.16
CA ASP A 25 30.59 -26.17 11.13
C ASP A 25 30.71 -24.93 10.23
N PRO A 26 30.01 -24.81 9.08
CA PRO A 26 30.03 -23.57 8.31
C PRO A 26 28.83 -22.71 8.71
N LYS A 27 29.11 -21.69 9.54
CA LYS A 27 28.34 -20.45 9.56
C LYS A 27 28.39 -19.83 8.16
N LEU A 28 27.31 -19.95 7.38
CA LEU A 28 27.12 -19.22 6.13
C LEU A 28 25.89 -18.32 6.18
N SER A 29 26.18 -17.02 6.30
CA SER A 29 25.48 -15.86 5.71
C SER A 29 23.94 -15.74 5.85
N ASP A 30 23.51 -15.21 6.99
CA ASP A 30 22.30 -14.37 7.10
C ASP A 30 22.54 -13.01 6.42
N GLU A 31 22.41 -12.94 5.09
CA GLU A 31 22.34 -11.67 4.35
C GLU A 31 21.15 -11.72 3.38
N THR A 32 19.92 -11.61 3.89
CA THR A 32 18.77 -11.33 2.99
C THR A 32 17.56 -10.64 3.64
N THR A 33 17.72 -9.95 4.78
CA THR A 33 16.62 -9.22 5.41
C THR A 33 17.07 -7.87 5.96
N ALA A 34 17.07 -6.83 5.10
CA ALA A 34 16.76 -5.43 5.45
C ALA A 34 17.10 -4.50 4.28
N ARG A 35 16.13 -4.14 3.43
CA ARG A 35 16.22 -2.92 2.60
C ARG A 35 15.70 -1.71 3.40
N GLY A 36 16.46 -1.30 4.40
CA GLY A 36 16.36 0.04 4.99
C GLY A 36 17.32 1.02 4.29
N PRO A 37 17.20 2.34 4.52
CA PRO A 37 18.22 3.28 4.05
C PRO A 37 19.58 2.88 4.64
N ARG A 38 20.61 2.75 3.79
CA ARG A 38 21.99 2.50 4.22
C ARG A 38 22.34 3.46 5.37
N PRO A 39 22.90 2.98 6.50
CA PRO A 39 23.32 3.87 7.56
C PRO A 39 24.32 4.89 7.00
N PRO A 40 24.24 6.17 7.41
CA PRO A 40 25.20 7.16 6.98
C PRO A 40 26.59 6.71 7.45
N SER A 41 27.56 6.70 6.53
CA SER A 41 28.97 6.40 6.78
C SER A 41 29.71 7.47 7.61
N SER A 42 28.97 8.27 8.38
CA SER A 42 29.52 9.40 9.14
C SER A 42 29.61 9.07 10.64
N PRO A 43 30.74 9.36 11.31
CA PRO A 43 30.99 8.99 12.70
C PRO A 43 30.31 9.95 13.71
N GLY A 44 28.99 10.13 13.59
CA GLY A 44 28.19 11.00 14.47
C GLY A 44 27.62 10.25 15.69
N LEU A 45 27.43 10.97 16.80
CA LEU A 45 26.77 10.47 18.03
C LEU A 45 25.40 9.82 17.72
N LEU A 46 24.60 10.45 16.85
CA LEU A 46 23.28 9.92 16.44
C LEU A 46 23.39 8.60 15.67
N ALA A 47 24.43 8.41 14.84
CA ALA A 47 24.64 7.14 14.15
C ALA A 47 24.99 6.01 15.13
N ARG A 48 25.81 6.30 16.15
CA ARG A 48 26.11 5.35 17.24
C ARG A 48 24.86 4.96 18.03
N LEU A 49 24.00 5.92 18.35
CA LEU A 49 22.75 5.66 19.07
C LEU A 49 21.73 4.89 18.23
N ARG A 50 21.66 5.12 16.90
CA ARG A 50 20.84 4.29 16.00
C ARG A 50 21.38 2.87 15.86
N HIS A 51 22.70 2.68 15.85
CA HIS A 51 23.30 1.35 15.91
C HIS A 51 22.99 0.62 17.21
N LEU A 52 22.88 1.34 18.33
CA LEU A 52 22.43 0.76 19.60
C LEU A 52 20.96 0.34 19.51
N GLU A 53 20.08 1.19 18.99
CA GLU A 53 18.66 0.87 18.78
C GLU A 53 18.48 -0.35 17.86
N ALA A 54 19.20 -0.41 16.74
CA ALA A 54 19.18 -1.56 15.84
C ALA A 54 19.67 -2.86 16.53
N ARG A 55 20.66 -2.75 17.42
CA ARG A 55 21.11 -3.89 18.24
C ARG A 55 20.06 -4.31 19.26
N MET A 56 19.41 -3.35 19.91
CA MET A 56 18.29 -3.61 20.82
C MET A 56 17.14 -4.28 20.06
N ASP A 57 16.88 -3.90 18.83
CA ASP A 57 15.78 -4.45 18.03
C ASP A 57 16.04 -5.90 17.64
N LYS A 58 17.26 -6.21 17.20
CA LYS A 58 17.67 -7.60 16.92
C LYS A 58 17.55 -8.51 18.15
N LYS A 59 17.73 -7.97 19.36
CA LYS A 59 17.74 -8.76 20.61
C LYS A 59 16.40 -8.78 21.35
N LEU A 60 15.65 -7.68 21.31
CA LEU A 60 14.48 -7.42 22.16
C LEU A 60 13.21 -7.09 21.35
N GLY A 61 13.31 -6.86 20.03
CA GLY A 61 12.16 -6.55 19.18
C GLY A 61 11.58 -5.15 19.41
N VAL A 62 12.46 -4.15 19.59
CA VAL A 62 12.05 -2.75 19.80
C VAL A 62 11.60 -2.04 18.52
N GLU A 63 11.41 -2.65 17.36
CA GLU A 63 10.91 -2.01 16.13
C GLU A 63 11.67 -0.72 15.73
N SER A 64 12.94 -0.81 15.32
CA SER A 64 13.78 0.37 15.00
C SER A 64 13.22 1.26 13.87
N ASN A 65 12.39 0.68 13.00
CA ASN A 65 11.79 1.35 11.85
C ASN A 65 10.27 1.55 12.03
N ALA A 66 9.80 1.76 13.26
CA ALA A 66 8.37 1.71 13.60
C ALA A 66 7.46 2.68 12.82
N ILE A 67 7.98 3.81 12.33
CA ILE A 67 7.21 4.80 11.55
C ILE A 67 7.17 4.50 10.05
N GLU A 68 7.98 3.57 9.55
CA GLU A 68 7.96 3.19 8.14
C GLU A 68 6.68 2.43 7.83
N ARG A 69 6.17 2.62 6.61
CA ARG A 69 4.97 1.94 6.15
C ARG A 69 5.25 0.43 6.09
N LYS A 70 4.42 -0.36 6.76
CA LYS A 70 4.45 -1.82 6.60
C LYS A 70 3.70 -2.19 5.34
N ARG A 71 4.39 -2.76 4.35
CA ARG A 71 3.75 -3.17 3.08
C ARG A 71 2.97 -4.45 3.28
N ALA A 72 2.00 -4.73 2.41
CA ALA A 72 1.19 -5.95 2.52
C ALA A 72 2.05 -7.23 2.50
N GLU A 73 3.15 -7.21 1.74
CA GLU A 73 4.15 -8.29 1.65
C GLU A 73 4.95 -8.53 2.94
N ASP A 74 5.13 -7.51 3.78
CA ASP A 74 5.93 -7.57 5.02
C ASP A 74 5.09 -7.87 6.27
N ARG A 75 3.77 -8.07 6.10
CA ARG A 75 2.84 -8.30 7.21
C ARG A 75 2.62 -9.78 7.43
N GLN A 76 2.31 -10.13 8.68
CA GLN A 76 2.06 -11.52 9.07
C GLN A 76 0.93 -12.11 8.20
N GLN A 77 1.15 -13.34 7.72
CA GLN A 77 0.10 -14.15 7.08
C GLN A 77 -1.13 -14.24 7.97
N ALA A 78 -2.31 -14.43 7.35
CA ALA A 78 -3.64 -14.44 7.96
C ALA A 78 -3.64 -14.71 9.47
N VAL A 79 -3.72 -13.63 10.25
CA VAL A 79 -3.72 -13.66 11.72
C VAL A 79 -4.91 -14.51 12.19
N PRO A 80 -4.73 -15.58 12.96
CA PRO A 80 -5.82 -16.40 13.47
C PRO A 80 -6.86 -15.58 14.24
N TRP A 81 -8.11 -16.04 14.28
CA TRP A 81 -9.21 -15.26 14.90
C TRP A 81 -8.97 -14.89 16.38
N HIS A 82 -8.24 -15.72 17.12
CA HIS A 82 -7.88 -15.47 18.52
C HIS A 82 -6.78 -14.42 18.66
N GLU A 83 -5.85 -14.36 17.70
CA GLU A 83 -4.88 -13.27 17.62
C GLU A 83 -5.54 -11.98 17.14
N GLN A 84 -6.58 -12.06 16.29
CA GLN A 84 -7.38 -10.89 15.91
C GLN A 84 -8.09 -10.26 17.11
N LEU A 85 -8.56 -11.07 18.08
CA LEU A 85 -9.14 -10.61 19.34
C LEU A 85 -8.13 -9.90 20.25
N SER A 86 -6.83 -10.17 20.11
CA SER A 86 -5.80 -9.60 21.00
C SER A 86 -5.82 -8.07 21.01
N MET A 87 -6.30 -7.41 19.95
CA MET A 87 -6.46 -5.95 19.93
C MET A 87 -7.63 -5.46 20.78
N ALA A 88 -8.77 -6.17 20.78
CA ALA A 88 -9.85 -5.83 21.70
C ALA A 88 -9.42 -6.01 23.16
N LEU A 89 -8.59 -7.02 23.43
CA LEU A 89 -8.03 -7.29 24.75
C LEU A 89 -6.98 -6.25 25.18
N LEU A 90 -6.14 -5.78 24.25
CA LEU A 90 -5.20 -4.66 24.46
C LEU A 90 -5.93 -3.39 24.89
N TRP A 91 -7.02 -3.03 24.20
CA TRP A 91 -7.82 -1.87 24.60
C TRP A 91 -8.48 -2.09 25.96
N ALA A 92 -8.96 -3.31 26.22
CA ALA A 92 -9.57 -3.64 27.49
C ALA A 92 -8.61 -3.50 28.68
N SER A 93 -7.37 -3.93 28.54
CA SER A 93 -6.36 -3.75 29.59
C SER A 93 -5.93 -2.30 29.74
N GLY A 94 -5.88 -1.53 28.64
CA GLY A 94 -5.52 -0.11 28.66
C GLY A 94 -6.58 0.80 29.28
N THR A 95 -7.87 0.49 29.13
CA THR A 95 -8.98 1.35 29.59
C THR A 95 -9.69 0.87 30.85
N MET A 96 -9.50 -0.39 31.27
CA MET A 96 -10.02 -0.88 32.55
C MET A 96 -9.05 -0.56 33.70
N ASN A 97 -9.00 0.72 34.08
CA ASN A 97 -7.98 1.24 34.99
C ASN A 97 -8.54 2.13 36.13
N THR A 98 -7.66 2.51 37.07
CA THR A 98 -7.98 3.39 38.21
C THR A 98 -8.48 4.77 37.81
N SER A 99 -8.02 5.30 36.67
CA SER A 99 -8.42 6.62 36.17
C SER A 99 -9.86 6.60 35.71
N CYS A 100 -10.30 5.56 35.00
CA CYS A 100 -11.71 5.38 34.62
C CYS A 100 -12.60 5.19 35.86
N PHE A 101 -12.15 4.45 36.87
CA PHE A 101 -12.87 4.38 38.14
C PHE A 101 -13.04 5.76 38.80
N ALA A 102 -11.99 6.58 38.82
CA ALA A 102 -12.04 7.94 39.35
C ALA A 102 -13.03 8.84 38.59
N THR A 103 -13.06 8.75 37.25
CA THR A 103 -14.00 9.52 36.42
C THR A 103 -15.47 9.26 36.78
N GLY A 104 -15.81 8.06 37.25
CA GLY A 104 -17.18 7.73 37.70
C GLY A 104 -17.70 8.58 38.87
N PHE A 105 -16.82 9.22 39.65
CA PHE A 105 -17.21 10.09 40.76
C PHE A 105 -17.69 11.48 40.29
N LEU A 106 -17.38 11.87 39.05
CA LEU A 106 -17.68 13.22 38.56
C LEU A 106 -19.18 13.47 38.40
N GLY A 107 -20.01 12.44 38.19
CA GLY A 107 -21.47 12.58 38.12
C GLY A 107 -22.06 13.19 39.40
N ARG A 108 -21.61 12.71 40.56
CA ARG A 108 -21.98 13.29 41.87
C ARG A 108 -21.48 14.72 41.99
N GLY A 109 -20.26 15.00 41.53
CA GLY A 109 -19.68 16.35 41.51
C GLY A 109 -20.50 17.35 40.69
N PHE A 110 -21.13 16.89 39.60
CA PHE A 110 -22.05 17.68 38.78
C PHE A 110 -23.49 17.73 39.30
N GLY A 111 -23.77 17.11 40.46
CA GLY A 111 -25.09 17.09 41.08
C GLY A 111 -26.10 16.15 40.42
N LEU A 112 -25.63 15.14 39.68
CA LEU A 112 -26.46 14.13 39.03
C LEU A 112 -26.77 12.97 39.96
N ASP A 113 -27.90 12.32 39.73
CA ASP A 113 -28.22 11.06 40.41
C ASP A 113 -27.48 9.86 39.80
N LEU A 114 -27.56 8.71 40.47
CA LEU A 114 -26.91 7.48 40.03
C LEU A 114 -27.43 7.01 38.65
N ARG A 115 -28.74 7.11 38.38
CA ARG A 115 -29.33 6.59 37.13
C ARG A 115 -28.85 7.39 35.94
N GLN A 116 -28.89 8.72 36.06
CA GLN A 116 -28.40 9.65 35.06
C GLN A 116 -26.92 9.39 34.77
N THR A 117 -26.11 9.30 35.84
CA THR A 117 -24.66 9.08 35.71
C THR A 117 -24.34 7.75 35.03
N LEU A 118 -25.03 6.66 35.39
CA LEU A 118 -24.84 5.34 34.77
C LEU A 118 -25.20 5.35 33.28
N LEU A 119 -26.35 5.89 32.91
CA LEU A 119 -26.82 5.93 31.52
C LEU A 119 -25.88 6.74 30.63
N ILE A 120 -25.46 7.93 31.11
CA ILE A 120 -24.52 8.79 30.39
C ILE A 120 -23.19 8.05 30.21
N THR A 121 -22.65 7.46 31.28
CA THR A 121 -21.37 6.76 31.26
C THR A 121 -21.33 5.66 30.20
N ILE A 122 -22.36 4.80 30.14
CA ILE A 122 -22.40 3.65 29.23
C ILE A 122 -22.58 4.12 27.78
N LEU A 123 -23.62 4.93 27.52
CA LEU A 123 -23.99 5.32 26.15
C LEU A 123 -22.91 6.20 25.51
N VAL A 124 -22.31 7.10 26.29
CA VAL A 124 -21.28 8.02 25.78
C VAL A 124 -19.94 7.29 25.61
N SER A 125 -19.61 6.31 26.46
CA SER A 125 -18.44 5.45 26.22
C SER A 125 -18.57 4.65 24.92
N MET A 126 -19.78 4.19 24.58
CA MET A 126 -20.05 3.55 23.28
C MET A 126 -19.86 4.52 22.11
N LEU A 127 -20.35 5.76 22.24
CA LEU A 127 -20.16 6.80 21.23
C LEU A 127 -18.67 7.11 21.00
N GLY A 128 -17.91 7.32 22.07
CA GLY A 128 -16.47 7.54 21.99
C GLY A 128 -15.73 6.32 21.44
N GLY A 129 -16.09 5.11 21.84
CA GLY A 129 -15.53 3.87 21.28
C GLY A 129 -15.77 3.74 19.78
N ALA A 130 -16.96 4.10 19.27
CA ALA A 130 -17.25 4.08 17.85
C ALA A 130 -16.33 5.00 17.03
N VAL A 131 -16.00 6.19 17.57
CA VAL A 131 -15.05 7.13 16.97
C VAL A 131 -13.65 6.50 16.83
N VAL A 132 -13.19 5.81 17.88
CA VAL A 132 -11.89 5.12 17.85
C VAL A 132 -11.91 3.95 16.88
N GLY A 133 -13.00 3.18 16.86
CA GLY A 133 -13.18 2.07 15.92
C GLY A 133 -13.14 2.53 14.47
N ALA A 134 -13.71 3.69 14.15
CA ALA A 134 -13.62 4.28 12.82
C ALA A 134 -12.17 4.60 12.45
N ALA A 135 -11.42 5.23 13.36
CA ALA A 135 -10.01 5.54 13.15
C ALA A 135 -9.14 4.29 12.94
N ALA A 136 -9.39 3.22 13.72
CA ALA A 136 -8.65 1.96 13.64
C ALA A 136 -8.74 1.28 12.26
N THR A 137 -9.84 1.46 11.53
CA THR A 137 -10.02 0.85 10.20
C THR A 137 -8.96 1.30 9.18
N PHE A 138 -8.33 2.46 9.39
CA PHE A 138 -7.30 2.99 8.51
C PHE A 138 -5.96 2.27 8.66
N GLY A 139 -5.62 1.78 9.86
CA GLY A 139 -4.31 1.20 10.16
C GLY A 139 -4.02 -0.03 9.31
N ALA A 140 -4.92 -1.01 9.32
CA ALA A 140 -4.75 -2.23 8.53
C ALA A 140 -4.81 -1.93 7.02
N ALA A 141 -5.72 -1.07 6.56
CA ALA A 141 -5.86 -0.77 5.14
C ALA A 141 -4.64 -0.05 4.55
N THR A 142 -4.02 0.86 5.31
CA THR A 142 -2.92 1.69 4.81
C THR A 142 -1.53 1.13 5.14
N GLY A 143 -1.39 0.42 6.26
CA GLY A 143 -0.09 0.05 6.84
C GLY A 143 0.67 1.22 7.44
N LEU A 144 -0.03 2.34 7.69
CA LEU A 144 0.53 3.56 8.26
C LEU A 144 0.02 3.74 9.69
N ARG A 145 0.87 4.31 10.53
CA ARG A 145 0.53 4.78 11.88
C ARG A 145 -0.48 5.94 11.80
N GLN A 146 -1.20 6.21 12.88
CA GLN A 146 -2.37 7.08 12.84
C GLN A 146 -2.03 8.52 12.40
N MET A 147 -0.94 9.11 12.93
CA MET A 147 -0.51 10.47 12.55
C MET A 147 -0.04 10.56 11.10
N SER A 148 0.58 9.51 10.56
CA SER A 148 0.94 9.41 9.14
C SER A 148 -0.28 9.40 8.23
N VAL A 149 -1.37 8.71 8.63
CA VAL A 149 -2.64 8.72 7.89
C VAL A 149 -3.24 10.13 7.85
N SER A 150 -3.16 10.87 8.95
CA SER A 150 -3.74 12.23 9.05
C SER A 150 -3.15 13.21 8.04
N ARG A 151 -1.93 12.96 7.52
CA ARG A 151 -1.28 13.81 6.50
C ARG A 151 -2.06 13.89 5.18
N PHE A 152 -2.88 12.89 4.87
CA PHE A 152 -3.71 12.91 3.66
C PHE A 152 -4.88 13.88 3.74
N SER A 153 -5.30 14.26 4.95
CA SER A 153 -6.33 15.29 5.20
C SER A 153 -5.67 16.62 5.58
N PHE A 154 -4.81 16.60 6.60
CA PHE A 154 -4.17 17.77 7.18
C PHE A 154 -2.98 18.30 6.40
N GLY A 155 -2.48 17.61 5.37
CA GLY A 155 -1.31 18.03 4.62
C GLY A 155 -0.01 17.99 5.44
N TRP A 156 1.09 18.47 4.85
CA TRP A 156 2.43 18.31 5.43
C TRP A 156 2.71 19.19 6.66
N TRP A 157 2.26 20.45 6.66
CA TRP A 157 2.55 21.39 7.74
C TRP A 157 1.56 21.31 8.89
N PRO A 158 0.24 21.34 8.66
CA PRO A 158 -0.74 21.26 9.75
C PRO A 158 -0.69 19.93 10.49
N SER A 159 -0.39 18.81 9.81
CA SER A 159 -0.23 17.51 10.47
C SER A 159 0.86 17.47 11.55
N LYS A 160 1.85 18.37 11.50
CA LYS A 160 2.87 18.49 12.56
C LYS A 160 2.26 18.98 13.87
N VAL A 161 1.36 19.95 13.78
CA VAL A 161 0.62 20.47 14.95
C VAL A 161 -0.21 19.34 15.55
N ILE A 162 -0.90 18.56 14.70
CA ILE A 162 -1.69 17.40 15.13
C ILE A 162 -0.81 16.35 15.82
N ALA A 163 0.39 16.06 15.29
CA ALA A 163 1.32 15.14 15.93
C ALA A 163 1.80 15.63 17.31
N VAL A 164 2.05 16.93 17.46
CA VAL A 164 2.42 17.54 18.76
C VAL A 164 1.25 17.47 19.75
N LEU A 165 0.03 17.80 19.32
CA LEU A 165 -1.17 17.68 20.15
C LEU A 165 -1.38 16.25 20.63
N ASN A 166 -1.17 15.26 19.75
CA ASN A 166 -1.23 13.86 20.16
C ASN A 166 -0.15 13.53 21.20
N CYS A 167 1.08 14.02 21.06
CA CYS A 167 2.13 13.82 22.07
C CYS A 167 1.67 14.36 23.45
N ILE A 168 1.17 15.60 23.48
CA ILE A 168 0.66 16.23 24.72
C ILE A 168 -0.46 15.39 25.33
N GLN A 169 -1.40 14.93 24.50
CA GLN A 169 -2.50 14.08 24.94
C GLN A 169 -2.02 12.78 25.58
N GLN A 170 -1.11 12.05 24.92
CA GLN A 170 -0.62 10.77 25.45
C GLN A 170 0.16 10.94 26.76
N LEU A 171 0.95 12.02 26.87
CA LEU A 171 1.68 12.36 28.10
C LEU A 171 0.73 12.75 29.24
N GLY A 172 -0.33 13.49 28.94
CA GLY A 172 -1.34 13.86 29.94
C GLY A 172 -2.13 12.65 30.45
N TRP A 173 -2.48 11.69 29.59
CA TRP A 173 -3.07 10.42 30.01
C TRP A 173 -2.16 9.63 30.94
N ALA A 174 -0.88 9.55 30.60
CA ALA A 174 0.09 8.86 31.44
C ALA A 174 0.30 9.58 32.79
N ALA A 175 0.21 10.91 32.82
CA ALA A 175 0.25 11.68 34.06
C ALA A 175 -0.95 11.37 34.97
N VAL A 176 -2.18 11.31 34.44
CA VAL A 176 -3.38 10.92 35.20
C VAL A 176 -3.20 9.54 35.83
N SER A 177 -2.78 8.56 35.03
CA SER A 177 -2.61 7.19 35.50
C SER A 177 -1.50 7.04 36.53
N CYS A 178 -0.44 7.87 36.47
CA CYS A 178 0.55 7.96 37.56
C CYS A 178 -0.05 8.51 38.86
N ILE A 179 -0.88 9.56 38.79
CA ILE A 179 -1.50 10.15 39.99
C ILE A 179 -2.47 9.16 40.62
N THR A 180 -3.40 8.58 39.85
CA THR A 180 -4.42 7.66 40.37
C THR A 180 -3.79 6.36 40.89
N GLY A 181 -2.80 5.81 40.19
CA GLY A 181 -2.05 4.65 40.67
C GLY A 181 -1.16 4.95 41.88
N GLY A 182 -0.58 6.14 41.97
CA GLY A 182 0.17 6.60 43.15
C GLY A 182 -0.71 6.73 44.40
N LEU A 183 -1.94 7.22 44.25
CA LEU A 183 -2.94 7.28 45.33
C LEU A 183 -3.33 5.87 45.79
N ALA A 184 -3.52 4.93 44.85
CA ALA A 184 -3.77 3.53 45.19
C ALA A 184 -2.59 2.91 45.97
N LEU A 185 -1.35 3.14 45.54
CA LEU A 185 -0.16 2.62 46.22
C LEU A 185 0.02 3.22 47.63
N THR A 186 -0.28 4.51 47.79
CA THR A 186 -0.30 5.19 49.09
C THR A 186 -1.27 4.48 50.04
N ALA A 187 -2.49 4.18 49.58
CA ALA A 187 -3.49 3.49 50.39
C ALA A 187 -3.12 2.03 50.71
N VAL A 188 -2.55 1.27 49.77
CA VAL A 188 -2.04 -0.10 50.02
C VAL A 188 -1.03 -0.11 51.17
N SER A 189 -0.15 0.89 51.19
CA SER A 189 0.92 1.01 52.18
C SER A 189 0.50 1.67 53.51
N ASP A 190 -0.80 1.95 53.70
CA ASP A 190 -1.34 2.77 54.79
C ASP A 190 -0.60 4.12 54.96
N GLY A 191 -0.22 4.75 53.86
CA GLY A 191 0.47 6.05 53.85
C GLY A 191 1.99 6.00 54.02
N ARG A 192 2.61 4.80 54.14
CA ARG A 192 4.08 4.68 54.22
C ARG A 192 4.78 5.08 52.93
N VAL A 193 4.16 4.79 51.79
CA VAL A 193 4.60 5.26 50.47
C VAL A 193 3.90 6.59 50.21
N SER A 194 4.67 7.67 50.05
CA SER A 194 4.11 8.98 49.69
C SER A 194 3.56 8.96 48.26
N LEU A 195 2.59 9.82 47.97
CA LEU A 195 2.03 9.99 46.62
C LEU A 195 3.12 10.32 45.58
N VAL A 196 4.08 11.17 45.94
CA VAL A 196 5.22 11.54 45.08
C VAL A 196 6.05 10.30 44.75
N LEU A 197 6.40 9.49 45.73
CA LEU A 197 7.15 8.26 45.50
C LEU A 197 6.34 7.28 44.65
N GLY A 198 5.02 7.17 44.88
CA GLY A 198 4.15 6.34 44.06
C GLY A 198 4.13 6.76 42.58
N ILE A 199 3.98 8.06 42.31
CA ILE A 199 4.05 8.61 40.95
C ILE A 199 5.38 8.24 40.27
N VAL A 200 6.50 8.40 40.98
CA VAL A 200 7.83 8.07 40.45
C VAL A 200 7.96 6.58 40.14
N ILE A 201 7.50 5.71 41.04
CA ILE A 201 7.54 4.25 40.84
C ILE A 201 6.76 3.87 39.58
N LEU A 202 5.51 4.33 39.44
CA LEU A 202 4.69 4.00 38.27
C LEU A 202 5.30 4.51 36.97
N ALA A 203 5.80 5.75 36.95
CA ALA A 203 6.36 6.35 35.75
C ALA A 203 7.64 5.61 35.30
N VAL A 204 8.55 5.29 36.23
CA VAL A 204 9.82 4.61 35.93
C VAL A 204 9.59 3.17 35.49
N VAL A 205 8.70 2.43 36.17
CA VAL A 205 8.38 1.05 35.80
C VAL A 205 7.72 0.99 34.41
N ALA A 206 6.74 1.87 34.15
CA ALA A 206 6.10 1.94 32.84
C ALA A 206 7.11 2.30 31.73
N TRP A 207 7.96 3.30 31.97
CA TRP A 207 9.03 3.67 31.03
C TRP A 207 9.97 2.50 30.72
N PHE A 208 10.41 1.77 31.74
CA PHE A 208 11.30 0.62 31.56
C PHE A 208 10.64 -0.45 30.68
N ILE A 209 9.36 -0.77 30.93
CA ILE A 209 8.60 -1.72 30.11
C ILE A 209 8.44 -1.22 28.67
N SER A 210 8.13 0.07 28.47
CA SER A 210 8.00 0.68 27.14
C SER A 210 9.28 0.59 26.30
N VAL A 211 10.47 0.59 26.93
CA VAL A 211 11.76 0.44 26.26
C VAL A 211 11.98 -0.99 25.74
N ILE A 212 11.38 -2.01 26.36
CA ILE A 212 11.58 -3.42 25.99
C ILE A 212 10.96 -3.76 24.62
N GLY A 213 9.90 -3.05 24.19
CA GLY A 213 9.34 -3.15 22.83
C GLY A 213 7.91 -3.70 22.75
N LEU A 214 7.27 -3.53 21.57
CA LEU A 214 5.84 -3.80 21.35
C LEU A 214 5.44 -5.27 21.57
N ASN A 215 6.31 -6.23 21.22
CA ASN A 215 6.01 -7.65 21.37
C ASN A 215 5.82 -8.05 22.84
N ALA A 216 6.65 -7.52 23.74
CA ALA A 216 6.52 -7.78 25.18
C ALA A 216 5.24 -7.14 25.74
N ILE A 217 4.92 -5.93 25.28
CA ILE A 217 3.68 -5.22 25.63
C ILE A 217 2.47 -6.05 25.20
N LEU A 218 2.38 -6.43 23.92
CA LEU A 218 1.23 -7.17 23.40
C LEU A 218 1.01 -8.54 24.06
N VAL A 219 2.08 -9.23 24.48
CA VAL A 219 1.96 -10.51 25.20
C VAL A 219 1.37 -10.30 26.59
N TYR A 220 1.84 -9.29 27.33
CA TYR A 220 1.33 -9.01 28.66
C TYR A 220 -0.11 -8.45 28.64
N GLU A 221 -0.37 -7.49 27.76
CA GLU A 221 -1.68 -6.84 27.61
C GLU A 221 -2.79 -7.84 27.22
N ARG A 222 -2.44 -8.91 26.50
CA ARG A 222 -3.36 -10.00 26.14
C ARG A 222 -4.03 -10.64 27.36
N TYR A 223 -3.37 -10.68 28.51
CA TYR A 223 -3.85 -11.39 29.71
C TYR A 223 -4.19 -10.45 30.87
N ALA A 224 -3.56 -9.26 30.94
CA ALA A 224 -3.73 -8.32 32.05
C ALA A 224 -5.19 -7.91 32.28
N TRP A 225 -5.99 -7.76 31.21
CA TRP A 225 -7.41 -7.36 31.32
C TRP A 225 -8.24 -8.32 32.17
N ILE A 226 -7.91 -9.63 32.22
CA ILE A 226 -8.67 -10.63 32.99
C ILE A 226 -8.58 -10.31 34.48
N ILE A 227 -7.39 -9.93 34.94
CA ILE A 227 -7.14 -9.58 36.34
C ILE A 227 -7.98 -8.37 36.72
N PHE A 228 -7.94 -7.31 35.90
CA PHE A 228 -8.70 -6.09 36.16
C PHE A 228 -10.21 -6.34 36.12
N PHE A 229 -10.67 -7.15 35.16
CA PHE A 229 -12.09 -7.51 35.04
C PHE A 229 -12.60 -8.21 36.29
N VAL A 230 -11.85 -9.20 36.79
CA VAL A 230 -12.21 -9.90 38.03
C VAL A 230 -12.22 -8.94 39.23
N ILE A 231 -11.24 -8.03 39.33
CA ILE A 231 -11.20 -7.02 40.39
C ILE A 231 -12.45 -6.13 40.36
N PHE A 232 -12.83 -5.61 39.19
CA PHE A 232 -14.03 -4.77 39.07
C PHE A 232 -15.33 -5.54 39.35
N LEU A 233 -15.42 -6.81 38.97
CA LEU A 233 -16.56 -7.67 39.36
C LEU A 233 -16.65 -7.86 40.88
N ILE A 234 -15.51 -8.01 41.56
CA ILE A 234 -15.47 -8.07 43.03
C ILE A 234 -15.92 -6.73 43.63
N ILE A 235 -15.44 -5.60 43.09
CA ILE A 235 -15.89 -4.27 43.51
C ILE A 235 -17.41 -4.15 43.36
N PHE A 236 -17.99 -4.58 42.23
CA PHE A 236 -19.44 -4.59 42.06
C PHE A 236 -20.17 -5.46 43.08
N GLY A 237 -19.66 -6.67 43.36
CA GLY A 237 -20.25 -7.59 44.32
C GLY A 237 -20.27 -7.03 45.74
N GLU A 238 -19.18 -6.41 46.19
CA GLU A 238 -19.04 -5.87 47.55
C GLU A 238 -19.78 -4.54 47.74
N THR A 239 -19.78 -3.69 46.71
CA THR A 239 -20.29 -2.31 46.82
C THR A 239 -21.72 -2.13 46.34
N GLY A 240 -22.21 -3.00 45.45
CA GLY A 240 -23.51 -2.85 44.80
C GLY A 240 -24.70 -2.79 45.76
N ARG A 241 -24.65 -3.50 46.89
CA ARG A 241 -25.69 -3.44 47.94
C ARG A 241 -25.81 -2.09 48.65
N TYR A 242 -24.78 -1.24 48.53
CA TYR A 242 -24.73 0.09 49.12
C TYR A 242 -25.02 1.19 48.09
N ALA A 243 -25.28 0.83 46.84
CA ALA A 243 -25.61 1.79 45.79
C ALA A 243 -26.87 2.58 46.17
N ASP A 244 -26.74 3.89 46.29
CA ASP A 244 -27.87 4.77 46.59
C ASP A 244 -28.55 5.17 45.28
N ASN A 245 -29.77 4.66 45.11
CA ASN A 245 -30.65 4.97 43.98
C ASN A 245 -31.93 5.70 44.42
N THR A 246 -31.90 6.27 45.62
CA THR A 246 -33.03 6.94 46.27
C THR A 246 -32.81 8.43 46.43
N THR A 247 -31.56 8.87 46.64
CA THR A 247 -31.23 10.29 46.68
C THR A 247 -31.40 10.92 45.29
N PRO A 248 -32.27 11.94 45.15
CA PRO A 248 -32.48 12.61 43.87
C PRO A 248 -31.30 13.51 43.50
N ALA A 249 -31.20 13.89 42.22
CA ALA A 249 -30.22 14.84 41.73
C ALA A 249 -30.31 16.17 42.49
N THR A 250 -29.17 16.72 42.90
CA THR A 250 -29.10 18.03 43.56
C THR A 250 -29.21 19.17 42.55
N ALA A 251 -28.80 18.93 41.30
CA ALA A 251 -28.96 19.86 40.21
C ALA A 251 -30.40 19.80 39.64
N THR A 252 -31.00 20.96 39.37
CA THR A 252 -32.35 21.07 38.79
C THR A 252 -32.38 22.07 37.64
N GLY A 253 -33.40 21.98 36.77
CA GLY A 253 -33.59 22.90 35.64
C GLY A 253 -32.37 23.02 34.73
N ALA A 254 -31.91 24.23 34.45
CA ALA A 254 -30.75 24.48 33.59
C ALA A 254 -29.43 23.96 34.19
N ASN A 255 -29.29 23.94 35.52
CA ASN A 255 -28.12 23.38 36.19
C ASN A 255 -28.00 21.87 35.99
N LEU A 256 -29.13 21.16 35.95
CA LEU A 256 -29.15 19.74 35.63
C LEU A 256 -28.67 19.49 34.21
N ALA A 257 -29.16 20.26 33.22
CA ALA A 257 -28.70 20.17 31.84
C ALA A 257 -27.19 20.44 31.73
N GLY A 258 -26.69 21.47 32.43
CA GLY A 258 -25.27 21.79 32.46
C GLY A 258 -24.40 20.67 33.04
N GLY A 259 -24.86 20.01 34.11
CA GLY A 259 -24.18 18.86 34.70
C GLY A 259 -24.17 17.64 33.77
N VAL A 260 -25.28 17.35 33.09
CA VAL A 260 -25.37 16.26 32.10
C VAL A 260 -24.40 16.48 30.94
N LEU A 261 -24.40 17.67 30.35
CA LEU A 261 -23.54 18.04 29.23
C LEU A 261 -22.05 17.97 29.60
N SER A 262 -21.70 18.44 30.80
CA SER A 262 -20.34 18.37 31.33
C SER A 262 -19.88 16.92 31.54
N LEU A 263 -20.76 16.04 32.04
CA LEU A 263 -20.44 14.62 32.17
C LEU A 263 -20.28 13.94 30.79
N ILE A 264 -21.15 14.27 29.82
CA ILE A 264 -21.02 13.77 28.44
C ILE A 264 -19.65 14.16 27.87
N ALA A 265 -19.23 15.42 28.02
CA ALA A 265 -17.95 15.89 27.47
C ALA A 265 -16.75 15.12 28.04
N VAL A 266 -16.73 14.87 29.36
CA VAL A 266 -15.66 14.13 30.03
C VAL A 266 -15.64 12.66 29.61
N VAL A 267 -16.79 11.97 29.64
CA VAL A 267 -16.88 10.54 29.29
C VAL A 267 -16.53 10.33 27.81
N TYR A 268 -17.03 11.21 26.94
CA TYR A 268 -16.71 11.18 25.51
C TYR A 268 -15.21 11.36 25.29
N GLY A 269 -14.61 12.40 25.87
CA GLY A 269 -13.18 12.66 25.75
C GLY A 269 -12.31 11.51 26.27
N SER A 270 -12.74 10.87 27.34
CA SER A 270 -12.07 9.68 27.88
C SER A 270 -11.97 8.55 26.86
N SER A 271 -13.02 8.32 26.07
CA SER A 271 -13.05 7.21 25.10
C SER A 271 -12.54 7.63 23.72
N ALA A 272 -12.94 8.79 23.20
CA ALA A 272 -12.61 9.26 21.86
C ALA A 272 -11.13 9.64 21.68
N SER A 273 -10.43 10.00 22.77
CA SER A 273 -9.01 10.38 22.72
C SER A 273 -8.12 9.32 22.06
N TRP A 274 -8.44 8.04 22.22
CA TRP A 274 -7.69 6.92 21.63
C TRP A 274 -7.73 6.86 20.09
N ALA A 275 -8.62 7.61 19.43
CA ALA A 275 -8.73 7.67 17.96
C ALA A 275 -7.46 8.18 17.27
N THR A 276 -6.62 8.90 18.01
CA THR A 276 -5.35 9.49 17.56
C THR A 276 -4.19 8.50 17.53
N VAL A 277 -4.36 7.32 18.11
CA VAL A 277 -3.33 6.26 18.17
C VAL A 277 -3.86 4.89 17.77
N ALA A 278 -5.16 4.79 17.46
CA ALA A 278 -5.84 3.54 17.15
C ALA A 278 -5.10 2.72 16.07
N SER A 279 -4.79 3.35 14.93
CA SER A 279 -4.11 2.68 13.82
C SER A 279 -2.69 2.22 14.15
N ASP A 280 -2.06 2.73 15.21
CA ASP A 280 -0.69 2.35 15.56
C ASP A 280 -0.60 0.86 15.82
N TYR A 281 -1.62 0.26 16.44
CA TYR A 281 -1.60 -1.16 16.80
C TYR A 281 -2.08 -2.09 15.66
N TYR A 282 -2.72 -1.53 14.63
CA TYR A 282 -3.28 -2.30 13.49
C TYR A 282 -2.34 -2.39 12.27
N VAL A 283 -1.18 -1.73 12.27
CA VAL A 283 -0.28 -1.72 11.09
C VAL A 283 0.28 -3.09 10.69
N HIS A 284 0.26 -4.07 11.61
CA HIS A 284 0.73 -5.43 11.36
C HIS A 284 -0.33 -6.31 10.71
N TYR A 285 -1.60 -5.90 10.74
CA TYR A 285 -2.70 -6.71 10.22
C TYR A 285 -2.67 -6.71 8.69
N HIS A 286 -3.10 -7.83 8.12
CA HIS A 286 -3.25 -7.96 6.67
C HIS A 286 -4.22 -6.89 6.12
N ALA A 287 -3.92 -6.36 4.94
CA ALA A 287 -4.71 -5.27 4.35
C ALA A 287 -6.17 -5.66 4.07
N ASP A 288 -6.42 -6.95 3.83
CA ASP A 288 -7.75 -7.50 3.53
C ASP A 288 -8.58 -7.87 4.77
N VAL A 289 -8.09 -7.57 5.99
CA VAL A 289 -8.87 -7.82 7.19
C VAL A 289 -10.21 -7.08 7.13
N SER A 290 -11.28 -7.73 7.56
CA SER A 290 -12.62 -7.11 7.56
C SER A 290 -12.63 -5.83 8.40
N ARG A 291 -12.92 -4.71 7.74
CA ARG A 291 -13.02 -3.37 8.36
C ARG A 291 -14.15 -3.31 9.39
N VAL A 292 -15.25 -4.00 9.12
CA VAL A 292 -16.38 -4.12 10.06
C VAL A 292 -15.93 -4.81 11.34
N LYS A 293 -15.12 -5.86 11.20
CA LYS A 293 -14.54 -6.57 12.34
C LYS A 293 -13.59 -5.69 13.13
N VAL A 294 -12.65 -5.00 12.47
CA VAL A 294 -11.73 -4.04 13.12
C VAL A 294 -12.49 -2.95 13.86
N PHE A 295 -13.53 -2.40 13.24
CA PHE A 295 -14.39 -1.40 13.85
C PHE A 295 -15.02 -1.90 15.15
N PHE A 296 -15.78 -3.00 15.10
CA PHE A 296 -16.49 -3.49 16.29
C PHE A 296 -15.53 -4.02 17.37
N MET A 297 -14.43 -4.68 17.00
CA MET A 297 -13.43 -5.13 17.97
C MET A 297 -12.81 -3.95 18.74
N THR A 298 -12.48 -2.88 18.03
CA THR A 298 -11.90 -1.68 18.66
C THR A 298 -12.96 -0.94 19.48
N ALA A 299 -14.12 -0.69 18.88
CA ALA A 299 -15.18 0.11 19.51
C ALA A 299 -15.66 -0.53 20.81
N PHE A 300 -15.94 -1.84 20.79
CA PHE A 300 -16.34 -2.55 22.00
C PHE A 300 -15.17 -2.86 22.93
N GLY A 301 -13.96 -3.06 22.40
CA GLY A 301 -12.74 -3.23 23.19
C GLY A 301 -12.39 -2.00 24.03
N ILE A 302 -12.84 -0.81 23.64
CA ILE A 302 -12.71 0.42 24.43
C ILE A 302 -13.97 0.68 25.25
N ALA A 303 -15.15 0.66 24.62
CA ALA A 303 -16.38 1.11 25.27
C ALA A 303 -16.78 0.25 26.47
N ILE A 304 -16.72 -1.08 26.34
CA ILE A 304 -17.15 -2.00 27.40
C ILE A 304 -16.23 -1.90 28.62
N PRO A 305 -14.89 -1.97 28.47
CA PRO A 305 -13.98 -1.94 29.62
C PRO A 305 -13.93 -0.58 30.31
N THR A 306 -14.00 0.52 29.54
CA THR A 306 -14.15 1.87 30.10
C THR A 306 -15.44 1.98 30.93
N SER A 307 -16.56 1.46 30.40
CA SER A 307 -17.84 1.47 31.11
C SER A 307 -17.78 0.69 32.40
N ILE A 308 -17.16 -0.50 32.41
CA ILE A 308 -16.99 -1.33 33.61
C ILE A 308 -16.27 -0.53 34.72
N GLY A 309 -15.14 0.09 34.39
CA GLY A 309 -14.36 0.88 35.35
C GLY A 309 -15.14 2.09 35.88
N MET A 310 -15.73 2.89 34.98
CA MET A 310 -16.46 4.09 35.36
C MET A 310 -17.74 3.78 36.15
N VAL A 311 -18.52 2.77 35.74
CA VAL A 311 -19.75 2.35 36.43
C VAL A 311 -19.47 1.88 37.85
N ALA A 312 -18.34 1.19 38.09
CA ALA A 312 -17.91 0.86 39.45
C ALA A 312 -17.65 2.13 40.27
N GLY A 313 -17.03 3.15 39.67
CA GLY A 313 -16.87 4.47 40.29
C GLY A 313 -18.20 5.15 40.61
N CYS A 314 -19.16 5.12 39.68
CA CYS A 314 -20.50 5.68 39.88
C CYS A 314 -21.22 5.03 41.08
N VAL A 315 -21.13 3.71 41.19
CA VAL A 315 -21.74 2.92 42.28
C VAL A 315 -21.10 3.25 43.63
N VAL A 316 -19.77 3.28 43.70
CA VAL A 316 -19.07 3.65 44.95
C VAL A 316 -19.34 5.10 45.31
N SER A 317 -19.38 6.00 44.32
CA SER A 317 -19.66 7.42 44.53
C SER A 317 -21.07 7.66 45.07
N SER A 318 -22.09 6.90 44.63
CA SER A 318 -23.45 7.06 45.18
C SER A 318 -23.56 6.54 46.60
N ALA A 319 -22.85 5.45 46.92
CA ALA A 319 -22.82 4.87 48.26
C ALA A 319 -22.28 5.84 49.32
N LEU A 320 -21.48 6.85 48.94
CA LEU A 320 -21.00 7.89 49.86
C LEU A 320 -22.13 8.66 50.56
N ASN A 321 -23.31 8.76 49.94
CA ASN A 321 -24.47 9.43 50.54
C ASN A 321 -25.02 8.66 51.76
N VAL A 322 -24.82 7.35 51.80
CA VAL A 322 -25.36 6.45 52.84
C VAL A 322 -24.27 5.81 53.71
N ARG A 323 -22.99 5.97 53.35
CA ARG A 323 -21.81 5.46 54.06
C ARG A 323 -20.85 6.61 54.41
N PRO A 324 -21.04 7.29 55.57
CA PRO A 324 -20.17 8.38 56.00
C PRO A 324 -18.70 7.95 56.21
N ASP A 325 -18.47 6.68 56.56
CA ASP A 325 -17.15 6.09 56.68
C ASP A 325 -16.41 6.05 55.33
N TRP A 326 -17.13 5.79 54.24
CA TRP A 326 -16.58 5.82 52.89
C TRP A 326 -16.35 7.25 52.40
N ASP A 327 -17.23 8.20 52.74
CA ASP A 327 -17.04 9.61 52.39
C ASP A 327 -15.80 10.19 53.10
N ALA A 328 -15.61 9.88 54.39
CA ALA A 328 -14.39 10.23 55.12
C ALA A 328 -13.14 9.57 54.51
N ALA A 329 -13.23 8.34 54.01
CA ALA A 329 -12.15 7.68 53.29
C ALA A 329 -11.85 8.36 51.95
N TYR A 330 -12.88 8.78 51.21
CA TYR A 330 -12.73 9.49 49.95
C TYR A 330 -11.99 10.82 50.12
N GLN A 331 -12.25 11.56 51.21
CA GLN A 331 -11.51 12.80 51.53
C GLN A 331 -10.00 12.57 51.78
N ARG A 332 -9.61 11.35 52.20
CA ARG A 332 -8.19 10.95 52.32
C ARG A 332 -7.57 10.56 50.98
N GLY A 333 -8.39 10.25 49.98
CA GLY A 333 -7.97 9.92 48.62
C GLY A 333 -8.69 8.68 48.06
N LEU A 334 -8.76 8.61 46.73
CA LEU A 334 -9.45 7.57 45.98
C LEU A 334 -9.00 6.13 46.34
N GLY A 335 -7.72 5.93 46.63
CA GLY A 335 -7.20 4.61 47.03
C GLY A 335 -7.76 4.13 48.38
N TYR A 336 -8.03 5.06 49.31
CA TYR A 336 -8.55 4.72 50.63
C TYR A 336 -10.02 4.32 50.57
N VAL A 337 -10.84 4.97 49.73
CA VAL A 337 -12.24 4.55 49.59
C VAL A 337 -12.36 3.14 48.99
N ILE A 338 -11.52 2.78 48.01
CA ILE A 338 -11.49 1.40 47.46
C ILE A 338 -11.08 0.39 48.54
N GLN A 339 -10.11 0.75 49.38
CA GLN A 339 -9.66 -0.12 50.47
C GLN A 339 -10.75 -0.34 51.54
N GLU A 340 -11.50 0.70 51.89
CA GLU A 340 -12.59 0.62 52.89
C GLU A 340 -13.86 0.01 52.30
N SER A 341 -14.06 0.08 50.98
CA SER A 341 -15.23 -0.49 50.32
C SER A 341 -15.13 -2.01 50.09
N LEU A 342 -13.95 -2.61 50.30
CA LEU A 342 -13.67 -4.02 50.06
C LEU A 342 -13.34 -4.75 51.37
N TYR A 343 -13.88 -5.95 51.55
CA TYR A 343 -13.65 -6.77 52.74
C TYR A 343 -13.14 -8.19 52.37
N PRO A 344 -12.28 -8.82 53.19
CA PRO A 344 -11.55 -8.28 54.34
C PRO A 344 -10.40 -7.36 53.92
N ARG A 345 -9.95 -6.46 54.80
CA ARG A 345 -8.95 -5.41 54.50
C ARG A 345 -7.64 -5.95 53.89
N GLY A 346 -7.18 -7.13 54.31
CA GLY A 346 -6.01 -7.77 53.73
C GLY A 346 -6.20 -8.12 52.24
N PHE A 347 -7.39 -8.61 51.87
CA PHE A 347 -7.76 -8.90 50.51
C PHE A 347 -7.96 -7.60 49.69
N ALA A 348 -8.56 -6.57 50.29
CA ALA A 348 -8.68 -5.24 49.68
C ALA A 348 -7.31 -4.66 49.26
N LYS A 349 -6.29 -4.78 50.13
CA LYS A 349 -4.92 -4.36 49.81
C LYS A 349 -4.31 -5.16 48.68
N PHE A 350 -4.54 -6.47 48.64
CA PHE A 350 -4.09 -7.34 47.55
C PHE A 350 -4.71 -6.91 46.22
N LEU A 351 -6.03 -6.73 46.16
CA LEU A 351 -6.73 -6.27 44.95
C LEU A 351 -6.27 -4.88 44.50
N LEU A 352 -6.11 -3.95 45.45
CA LEU A 352 -5.64 -2.59 45.14
C LEU A 352 -4.20 -2.59 44.62
N THR A 353 -3.34 -3.49 45.11
CA THR A 353 -1.97 -3.69 44.58
C THR A 353 -2.00 -4.16 43.14
N LEU A 354 -2.88 -5.10 42.80
CA LEU A 354 -3.06 -5.55 41.42
C LEU A 354 -3.66 -4.44 40.54
N LEU A 355 -4.56 -3.63 41.09
CA LEU A 355 -5.16 -2.51 40.36
C LEU A 355 -4.16 -1.39 40.05
N VAL A 356 -3.09 -1.21 40.85
CA VAL A 356 -1.97 -0.32 40.50
C VAL A 356 -1.31 -0.72 39.17
N LEU A 357 -1.28 -2.01 38.83
CA LEU A 357 -0.74 -2.48 37.56
C LEU A 357 -1.52 -1.93 36.36
N SER A 358 -2.83 -1.66 36.51
CA SER A 358 -3.63 -1.05 35.43
C SER A 358 -3.13 0.34 35.04
N GLY A 359 -2.64 1.14 36.01
CA GLY A 359 -2.02 2.44 35.74
C GLY A 359 -0.70 2.31 34.96
N ILE A 360 0.07 1.25 35.23
CA ILE A 360 1.29 0.93 34.47
C ILE A 360 0.94 0.59 33.02
N ASN A 361 -0.09 -0.23 32.78
CA ASN A 361 -0.54 -0.58 31.41
C ASN A 361 -0.92 0.66 30.59
N THR A 362 -1.77 1.52 31.14
CA THR A 362 -2.16 2.77 30.45
C THR A 362 -0.95 3.65 30.14
N ASN A 363 0.02 3.75 31.07
CA ASN A 363 1.25 4.50 30.85
C ASN A 363 2.13 3.89 29.76
N VAL A 364 2.23 2.56 29.70
CA VAL A 364 3.03 1.86 28.69
C VAL A 364 2.53 2.20 27.29
N ILE A 365 1.20 2.16 27.08
CA ILE A 365 0.54 2.55 25.82
C ILE A 365 0.81 4.03 25.52
N GLY A 366 0.60 4.92 26.50
CA GLY A 366 0.79 6.37 26.34
C GLY A 366 2.24 6.75 25.99
N ILE A 367 3.24 6.22 26.71
CA ILE A 367 4.66 6.49 26.46
C ILE A 367 5.07 5.98 25.07
N TYR A 368 4.60 4.79 24.70
CA TYR A 368 4.91 4.18 23.41
C TYR A 368 4.35 5.03 22.23
N SER A 369 3.06 5.35 22.29
CA SER A 369 2.40 6.14 21.24
C SER A 369 2.87 7.60 21.19
N ALA A 370 3.24 8.20 22.32
CA ALA A 370 3.87 9.52 22.36
C ALA A 370 5.20 9.51 21.59
N ALA A 371 6.06 8.51 21.85
CA ALA A 371 7.36 8.40 21.19
C ALA A 371 7.23 8.22 19.67
N LEU A 372 6.26 7.42 19.21
CA LEU A 372 5.94 7.30 17.78
C LEU A 372 5.45 8.61 17.18
N SER A 373 4.65 9.37 17.92
CA SER A 373 4.10 10.65 17.45
C SER A 373 5.21 11.71 17.32
N PHE A 374 6.16 11.76 18.28
CA PHE A 374 7.34 12.63 18.18
C PHE A 374 8.15 12.36 16.91
N GLN A 375 8.41 11.09 16.59
CA GLN A 375 9.11 10.70 15.36
C GLN A 375 8.35 11.09 14.09
N GLN A 376 7.02 11.17 14.13
CA GLN A 376 6.16 11.53 13.00
C GLN A 376 5.99 13.04 12.78
N ILE A 377 6.49 13.91 13.68
CA ILE A 377 6.43 15.38 13.52
C ILE A 377 7.14 15.81 12.23
N SER A 378 8.35 15.33 11.98
CA SER A 378 9.09 15.66 10.76
C SER A 378 10.29 14.72 10.54
N ARG A 379 10.87 14.77 9.33
CA ARG A 379 12.01 13.91 8.95
C ARG A 379 13.22 13.99 9.90
N PRO A 380 13.63 15.16 10.43
CA PRO A 380 14.72 15.21 11.42
C PRO A 380 14.39 14.49 12.73
N PHE A 381 13.14 14.54 13.19
CA PHE A 381 12.72 13.91 14.44
C PHE A 381 12.66 12.39 14.33
N ALA A 382 12.37 11.87 13.13
CA ALA A 382 12.48 10.46 12.80
C ALA A 382 13.91 9.91 12.89
N LEU A 383 14.95 10.77 12.83
CA LEU A 383 16.35 10.34 12.96
C LEU A 383 16.76 10.12 14.42
N VAL A 384 16.01 10.66 15.38
CA VAL A 384 16.27 10.49 16.81
C VAL A 384 15.72 9.13 17.25
N PRO A 385 16.56 8.25 17.84
CA PRO A 385 16.12 6.96 18.36
C PRO A 385 14.95 7.05 19.33
N ARG A 386 14.06 6.07 19.29
CA ARG A 386 12.79 6.09 20.03
C ARG A 386 12.98 6.09 21.54
N PHE A 387 13.99 5.39 22.05
CA PHE A 387 14.25 5.34 23.50
C PHE A 387 14.59 6.72 24.10
N LEU A 388 15.14 7.66 23.30
CA LEU A 388 15.36 9.03 23.75
C LEU A 388 14.05 9.81 23.87
N TRP A 389 13.13 9.62 22.91
CA TRP A 389 11.79 10.18 23.02
C TRP A 389 11.04 9.60 24.23
N MET A 390 11.22 8.31 24.55
CA MET A 390 10.65 7.70 25.75
C MET A 390 11.21 8.32 27.04
N LEU A 391 12.52 8.63 27.08
CA LEU A 391 13.12 9.33 28.22
C LEU A 391 12.58 10.76 28.38
N LEU A 392 12.39 11.48 27.27
CA LEU A 392 11.73 12.78 27.29
C LEU A 392 10.29 12.66 27.81
N SER A 393 9.54 11.65 27.34
CA SER A 393 8.19 11.36 27.83
C SER A 393 8.15 11.13 29.34
N LEU A 394 9.10 10.35 29.89
CA LEU A 394 9.23 10.13 31.33
C LEU A 394 9.39 11.45 32.09
N ALA A 395 10.31 12.32 31.65
CA ALA A 395 10.53 13.61 32.30
C ALA A 395 9.28 14.50 32.27
N CYS A 396 8.58 14.57 31.13
CA CYS A 396 7.34 15.33 30.99
C CYS A 396 6.21 14.76 31.86
N ILE A 397 6.05 13.43 31.91
CA ILE A 397 5.02 12.77 32.74
C ILE A 397 5.27 13.08 34.21
N LEU A 398 6.51 12.99 34.69
CA LEU A 398 6.86 13.33 36.07
C LEU A 398 6.53 14.80 36.39
N ALA A 399 6.88 15.74 35.50
CA ALA A 399 6.57 17.14 35.70
C ALA A 399 5.05 17.39 35.78
N LEU A 400 4.28 16.83 34.85
CA LEU A 400 2.82 16.98 34.81
C LEU A 400 2.14 16.31 36.00
N ALA A 401 2.51 15.06 36.33
CA ALA A 401 1.91 14.30 37.41
C ALA A 401 2.21 14.94 38.78
N LEU A 402 3.43 15.42 38.99
CA LEU A 402 3.79 16.09 40.25
C LEU A 402 3.10 17.44 40.40
N GLY A 403 2.89 18.18 39.31
CA GLY A 403 2.14 19.44 39.34
C GLY A 403 0.63 19.27 39.51
N GLY A 404 0.04 18.24 38.89
CA GLY A 404 -1.41 17.99 38.90
C GLY A 404 -1.94 17.20 40.10
N ARG A 405 -1.06 16.71 40.98
CA ARG A 405 -1.42 15.76 42.07
C ARG A 405 -2.39 16.32 43.11
N GLU A 406 -2.46 17.64 43.28
CA GLU A 406 -3.23 18.29 44.35
C GLU A 406 -4.69 18.53 43.95
N GLU A 407 -5.01 18.53 42.65
CA GLU A 407 -6.34 18.87 42.12
C GLU A 407 -6.82 17.83 41.07
N LEU A 408 -6.76 16.54 41.43
CA LEU A 408 -7.03 15.43 40.50
C LEU A 408 -8.39 15.53 39.79
N ASN A 409 -9.47 15.86 40.50
CA ASN A 409 -10.80 15.94 39.90
C ASN A 409 -10.92 17.10 38.91
N GLN A 410 -10.34 18.27 39.24
CA GLN A 410 -10.30 19.41 38.32
C GLN A 410 -9.44 19.08 37.10
N TYR A 411 -8.31 18.41 37.31
CA TYR A 411 -7.46 17.92 36.24
C TYR A 411 -8.21 16.96 35.32
N LEU A 412 -8.89 15.94 35.87
CA LEU A 412 -9.68 14.97 35.11
C LEU A 412 -10.78 15.65 34.29
N GLN A 413 -11.55 16.54 34.91
CA GLN A 413 -12.61 17.28 34.22
C GLN A 413 -12.04 18.08 33.04
N SER A 414 -11.08 18.96 33.29
CA SER A 414 -10.60 19.88 32.26
C SER A 414 -9.72 19.26 31.21
N PHE A 415 -8.88 18.29 31.60
CA PHE A 415 -8.05 17.58 30.65
C PHE A 415 -8.90 16.72 29.72
N LEU A 416 -9.78 15.86 30.26
CA LEU A 416 -10.53 14.89 29.45
C LEU A 416 -11.52 15.57 28.50
N SER A 417 -12.22 16.62 28.94
CA SER A 417 -13.11 17.38 28.05
C SER A 417 -12.34 17.99 26.87
N LEU A 418 -11.20 18.65 27.13
CA LEU A 418 -10.36 19.22 26.08
C LEU A 418 -9.91 18.17 25.05
N LEU A 419 -9.59 16.95 25.49
CA LEU A 419 -9.24 15.86 24.58
C LEU A 419 -10.40 15.51 23.63
N GLY A 420 -11.63 15.46 24.14
CA GLY A 420 -12.82 15.19 23.34
C GLY A 420 -12.98 16.20 22.20
N TYR A 421 -12.80 17.48 22.49
CA TYR A 421 -13.07 18.56 21.55
C TYR A 421 -12.19 18.46 20.29
N TRP A 422 -10.87 18.39 20.47
CA TRP A 422 -9.97 18.36 19.32
C TRP A 422 -9.98 17.01 18.62
N CYS A 423 -10.21 15.90 19.34
CA CYS A 423 -10.42 14.59 18.73
C CYS A 423 -11.67 14.57 17.86
N THR A 424 -12.73 15.30 18.25
CA THR A 424 -13.92 15.50 17.42
C THR A 424 -13.56 16.19 16.11
N SER A 425 -12.87 17.35 16.16
CA SER A 425 -12.43 18.01 14.92
C SER A 425 -11.55 17.10 14.06
N TYR A 426 -10.59 16.42 14.69
CA TYR A 426 -9.66 15.53 14.03
C TYR A 426 -10.37 14.38 13.29
N ILE A 427 -11.29 13.67 13.96
CA ILE A 427 -11.96 12.52 13.34
C ILE A 427 -12.94 12.96 12.25
N VAL A 428 -13.68 14.05 12.45
CA VAL A 428 -14.60 14.58 11.45
C VAL A 428 -13.86 14.89 10.16
N ILE A 429 -12.73 15.60 10.23
CA ILE A 429 -11.88 15.91 9.07
C ILE A 429 -11.40 14.64 8.37
N ILE A 430 -10.98 13.61 9.11
CA ILE A 430 -10.51 12.35 8.52
C ILE A 430 -11.65 11.59 7.84
N LEU A 431 -12.81 11.50 8.48
CA LEU A 431 -13.95 10.77 7.95
C LEU A 431 -14.53 11.46 6.72
N GLU A 432 -14.67 12.79 6.73
CA GLU A 432 -15.13 13.54 5.56
C GLU A 432 -14.14 13.46 4.40
N GLU A 433 -12.83 13.56 4.65
CA GLU A 433 -11.81 13.32 3.63
C GLU A 433 -11.99 11.93 3.00
N HIS A 434 -12.20 10.90 3.83
CA HIS A 434 -12.31 9.53 3.35
C HIS A 434 -13.61 9.26 2.58
N TYR A 435 -14.75 9.59 3.17
CA TYR A 435 -16.07 9.24 2.63
C TYR A 435 -16.52 10.18 1.52
N ILE A 436 -16.23 11.48 1.62
CA ILE A 436 -16.74 12.48 0.68
C ILE A 436 -15.71 12.73 -0.43
N PHE A 437 -14.48 13.12 -0.08
CA PHE A 437 -13.48 13.48 -1.09
C PHE A 437 -12.79 12.27 -1.72
N ARG A 438 -12.67 11.17 -0.98
CA ARG A 438 -12.01 9.92 -1.41
C ARG A 438 -12.98 8.77 -1.68
N LYS A 439 -14.30 9.02 -1.57
CA LYS A 439 -15.39 8.09 -1.93
C LYS A 439 -15.27 6.71 -1.27
N ALA A 440 -14.81 6.65 -0.03
CA ALA A 440 -14.59 5.42 0.75
C ALA A 440 -13.59 4.42 0.12
N ARG A 441 -12.66 4.87 -0.73
CA ARG A 441 -11.68 4.01 -1.40
C ARG A 441 -10.27 4.21 -0.86
N PHE A 442 -9.71 3.18 -0.23
CA PHE A 442 -8.31 3.20 0.24
C PHE A 442 -7.28 3.19 -0.90
N ALA A 443 -7.65 2.73 -2.09
CA ALA A 443 -6.81 2.83 -3.29
C ALA A 443 -6.55 4.29 -3.73
N SER A 444 -7.37 5.25 -3.29
CA SER A 444 -7.18 6.67 -3.61
C SER A 444 -6.05 7.35 -2.82
N TYR A 445 -5.46 6.65 -1.85
CA TYR A 445 -4.37 7.16 -1.04
C TYR A 445 -3.04 6.83 -1.68
N ASP A 446 -2.19 7.84 -1.84
CA ASP A 446 -0.81 7.67 -2.27
C ASP A 446 0.05 7.19 -1.09
N LEU A 447 -0.03 5.89 -0.82
CA LEU A 447 0.60 5.29 0.36
C LEU A 447 2.12 5.32 0.32
N ASP A 448 2.75 5.42 -0.86
CA ASP A 448 4.20 5.55 -0.98
C ASP A 448 4.66 7.01 -0.89
N GLY A 449 3.76 7.96 -1.16
CA GLY A 449 3.96 9.39 -1.01
C GLY A 449 3.76 9.96 0.41
N TRP A 450 3.39 9.14 1.40
CA TRP A 450 2.95 9.58 2.74
C TRP A 450 3.96 10.48 3.51
N ASN A 451 5.25 10.38 3.20
CA ASN A 451 6.32 11.18 3.82
C ASN A 451 6.97 12.19 2.86
N THR A 452 6.30 12.51 1.75
CA THR A 452 6.81 13.38 0.70
C THR A 452 5.93 14.64 0.56
N PRO A 453 6.42 15.84 0.97
CA PRO A 453 5.61 17.07 0.96
C PRO A 453 5.02 17.43 -0.40
N SER A 454 5.72 17.10 -1.49
CA SER A 454 5.24 17.40 -2.85
C SER A 454 4.04 16.54 -3.27
N ARG A 455 3.88 15.35 -2.68
CA ARG A 455 2.83 14.36 -2.97
C ARG A 455 1.63 14.43 -2.02
N LEU A 456 1.68 15.33 -1.04
CA LEU A 456 0.61 15.55 -0.06
C LEU A 456 -0.14 16.86 -0.35
N PRO A 457 -1.40 16.98 0.12
CA PRO A 457 -2.12 18.25 0.07
C PRO A 457 -1.44 19.31 0.95
N HIS A 458 -1.79 20.58 0.72
CA HIS A 458 -1.29 21.68 1.54
C HIS A 458 -1.88 21.62 2.95
N GLY A 459 -3.13 21.16 3.07
CA GLY A 459 -3.86 21.05 4.34
C GLY A 459 -4.64 22.31 4.70
N ILE A 460 -4.90 23.21 3.75
CA ILE A 460 -5.57 24.48 4.01
C ILE A 460 -6.99 24.24 4.48
N GLY A 461 -7.75 23.36 3.83
CA GLY A 461 -9.13 23.05 4.21
C GLY A 461 -9.22 22.49 5.62
N ALA A 462 -8.34 21.55 5.96
CA ALA A 462 -8.25 20.98 7.31
C ALA A 462 -7.82 22.02 8.35
N SER A 463 -6.90 22.93 8.01
CA SER A 463 -6.44 23.98 8.93
C SER A 463 -7.54 24.99 9.25
N VAL A 464 -8.32 25.39 8.23
CA VAL A 464 -9.46 26.29 8.41
C VAL A 464 -10.52 25.63 9.28
N ALA A 465 -10.91 24.39 8.96
CA ALA A 465 -11.91 23.67 9.73
C ALA A 465 -11.48 23.41 11.17
N PHE A 466 -10.23 22.98 11.37
CA PHE A 466 -9.67 22.80 12.71
C PHE A 466 -9.60 24.13 13.46
N GLY A 467 -9.15 25.22 12.84
CA GLY A 467 -9.10 26.56 13.45
C GLY A 467 -10.47 27.11 13.83
N LEU A 468 -11.50 26.87 13.02
CA LEU A 468 -12.88 27.22 13.36
C LEU A 468 -13.45 26.31 14.46
N GLY A 469 -13.08 25.03 14.48
CA GLY A 469 -13.29 24.14 15.63
C GLY A 469 -12.64 24.70 16.90
N VAL A 470 -11.44 25.29 16.78
CA VAL A 470 -10.75 25.99 17.86
C VAL A 470 -11.46 27.29 18.30
N VAL A 471 -12.37 27.83 17.52
CA VAL A 471 -13.25 28.90 18.01
C VAL A 471 -14.46 28.28 18.71
N ALA A 472 -15.05 27.23 18.12
CA ALA A 472 -16.21 26.54 18.62
C ALA A 472 -16.01 25.96 20.03
N TRP A 473 -14.92 25.24 20.28
CA TRP A 473 -14.63 24.66 21.60
C TRP A 473 -14.48 25.76 22.69
N CYS A 474 -13.93 26.94 22.37
CA CYS A 474 -13.77 28.05 23.31
C CYS A 474 -15.10 28.75 23.58
N MET A 475 -16.01 28.71 22.61
CA MET A 475 -17.35 29.24 22.81
C MET A 475 -18.20 28.33 23.71
N GLY A 476 -18.06 27.01 23.54
CA GLY A 476 -18.91 26.00 24.17
C GLY A 476 -18.35 25.32 25.43
N MET A 477 -17.07 25.49 25.78
CA MET A 477 -16.46 24.75 26.89
C MET A 477 -16.89 25.30 28.26
N SER A 478 -17.08 24.40 29.22
CA SER A 478 -17.28 24.73 30.63
C SER A 478 -16.18 24.10 31.48
N GLN A 479 -15.11 24.86 31.72
CA GLN A 479 -13.93 24.40 32.45
C GLN A 479 -13.69 25.19 33.73
N THR A 480 -12.97 24.58 34.67
CA THR A 480 -12.69 25.18 36.00
C THR A 480 -11.97 26.53 35.89
N TRP A 481 -11.14 26.70 34.86
CA TRP A 481 -10.38 27.91 34.60
C TRP A 481 -11.05 28.85 33.58
N PHE A 482 -12.05 28.38 32.83
CA PHE A 482 -12.73 29.18 31.82
C PHE A 482 -14.09 28.60 31.42
N ILE A 483 -15.12 29.44 31.48
CA ILE A 483 -16.47 29.12 30.99
C ILE A 483 -16.76 29.98 29.76
N GLY A 484 -17.00 29.32 28.63
CA GLY A 484 -17.27 29.93 27.34
C GLY A 484 -18.61 30.66 27.28
N PRO A 485 -18.77 31.65 26.40
CA PRO A 485 -20.00 32.43 26.28
C PRO A 485 -21.28 31.61 26.07
N LEU A 486 -21.23 30.51 25.30
CA LEU A 486 -22.38 29.64 25.08
C LEU A 486 -22.62 28.72 26.28
N ALA A 487 -21.56 28.21 26.90
CA ALA A 487 -21.67 27.39 28.08
C ALA A 487 -22.38 28.13 29.23
N ARG A 488 -22.09 29.42 29.42
CA ARG A 488 -22.72 30.28 30.46
C ARG A 488 -24.23 30.42 30.34
N LEU A 489 -24.80 30.12 29.16
CA LEU A 489 -26.25 30.20 28.96
C LEU A 489 -26.99 29.00 29.60
N ILE A 490 -26.26 27.97 30.04
CA ILE A 490 -26.82 26.71 30.53
C ILE A 490 -26.51 26.56 32.02
N GLY A 491 -27.37 27.16 32.85
CA GLY A 491 -27.24 27.11 34.29
C GLY A 491 -26.14 28.04 34.85
N ASP A 492 -26.08 28.11 36.18
CA ASP A 492 -25.22 29.03 36.93
C ASP A 492 -23.74 28.68 36.80
N ASN A 493 -23.43 27.39 36.67
CA ASN A 493 -22.07 26.86 36.55
C ASN A 493 -21.66 26.57 35.09
N GLY A 494 -22.56 26.82 34.13
CA GLY A 494 -22.37 26.56 32.71
C GLY A 494 -22.46 25.08 32.30
N GLY A 495 -22.89 24.84 31.06
CA GLY A 495 -22.98 23.50 30.45
C GLY A 495 -22.01 23.32 29.30
N ASP A 496 -21.17 22.28 29.37
CA ASP A 496 -20.17 22.01 28.34
C ASP A 496 -20.80 21.47 27.05
N VAL A 497 -20.90 22.32 26.03
CA VAL A 497 -21.44 21.99 24.70
C VAL A 497 -20.37 22.01 23.61
N ALA A 498 -19.09 22.02 24.00
CA ALA A 498 -17.99 22.22 23.07
C ALA A 498 -17.87 21.07 22.06
N ASN A 499 -18.13 19.81 22.43
CA ASN A 499 -18.03 18.69 21.49
C ASN A 499 -19.08 18.79 20.37
N GLU A 500 -20.34 19.00 20.73
CA GLU A 500 -21.47 19.09 19.82
C GLU A 500 -21.29 20.27 18.87
N PHE A 501 -20.92 21.43 19.42
CA PHE A 501 -20.70 22.62 18.62
C PHE A 501 -19.47 22.46 17.71
N THR A 502 -18.39 21.84 18.19
CA THR A 502 -17.20 21.54 17.40
C THR A 502 -17.51 20.56 16.27
N PHE A 503 -18.33 19.54 16.52
CA PHE A 503 -18.79 18.60 15.49
C PHE A 503 -19.49 19.34 14.35
N VAL A 504 -20.49 20.16 14.68
CA VAL A 504 -21.26 20.92 13.67
C VAL A 504 -20.37 21.89 12.90
N VAL A 505 -19.58 22.71 13.60
CA VAL A 505 -18.74 23.72 12.96
C VAL A 505 -17.65 23.07 12.09
N THR A 506 -17.00 22.01 12.58
CA THR A 506 -15.95 21.33 11.81
C THR A 506 -16.53 20.67 10.56
N ALA A 507 -17.67 19.96 10.70
CA ALA A 507 -18.30 19.26 9.57
C ALA A 507 -18.78 20.22 8.48
N LEU A 508 -19.42 21.32 8.88
CA LEU A 508 -19.91 22.31 7.92
C LEU A 508 -18.79 23.13 7.27
N SER A 509 -17.68 23.35 7.97
CA SER A 509 -16.58 24.18 7.46
C SER A 509 -15.56 23.41 6.62
N TYR A 510 -15.30 22.13 6.92
CA TYR A 510 -14.31 21.35 6.17
C TYR A 510 -14.72 21.15 4.72
N LEU A 511 -15.99 20.86 4.44
CA LEU A 511 -16.50 20.63 3.08
C LEU A 511 -16.21 21.79 2.10
N PRO A 512 -16.67 23.04 2.36
CA PRO A 512 -16.38 24.15 1.47
C PRO A 512 -14.89 24.50 1.45
N ALA A 513 -14.20 24.46 2.60
CA ALA A 513 -12.78 24.82 2.67
C ALA A 513 -11.90 23.83 1.89
N ARG A 514 -12.19 22.53 1.99
CA ARG A 514 -11.49 21.48 1.25
C ARG A 514 -11.82 21.51 -0.23
N TYR A 515 -13.07 21.79 -0.60
CA TYR A 515 -13.45 22.00 -1.99
C TYR A 515 -12.67 23.17 -2.62
N LEU A 516 -12.59 24.31 -1.92
CA LEU A 516 -11.81 25.48 -2.37
C LEU A 516 -10.31 25.18 -2.45
N GLU A 517 -9.76 24.46 -1.47
CA GLU A 517 -8.36 24.01 -1.51
C GLU A 517 -8.10 23.17 -2.76
N LEU A 518 -8.96 22.19 -3.07
CA LEU A 518 -8.81 21.36 -4.26
C LEU A 518 -9.01 22.15 -5.56
N LYS A 519 -9.89 23.15 -5.57
CA LYS A 519 -10.16 24.01 -6.73
C LYS A 519 -8.99 24.93 -7.06
N TYR A 520 -8.39 25.59 -6.06
CA TYR A 520 -7.38 26.63 -6.28
C TYR A 520 -5.93 26.15 -6.06
N PHE A 521 -5.72 25.19 -5.15
CA PHE A 521 -4.39 24.72 -4.74
C PHE A 521 -4.22 23.21 -4.94
N GLY A 522 -5.21 22.55 -5.54
CA GLY A 522 -5.18 21.12 -5.82
C GLY A 522 -4.08 20.81 -6.82
N LYS A 523 -2.92 20.35 -6.32
CA LYS A 523 -1.87 19.77 -7.16
C LYS A 523 -2.43 18.55 -7.87
N LYS A 524 -2.82 18.64 -9.15
CA LYS A 524 -3.08 17.58 -10.18
C LYS A 524 -3.81 16.26 -9.80
N PHE A 525 -4.07 15.94 -8.53
CA PHE A 525 -4.42 14.62 -8.02
C PHE A 525 -5.90 14.28 -8.22
N HIS A 526 -6.79 15.27 -8.14
CA HIS A 526 -8.23 15.03 -8.24
C HIS A 526 -8.72 14.76 -9.68
N PHE A 527 -8.01 15.29 -10.69
CA PHE A 527 -8.31 15.04 -12.11
C PHE A 527 -7.68 13.74 -12.61
N ILE A 528 -6.51 13.37 -12.07
CA ILE A 528 -5.89 12.07 -12.31
C ILE A 528 -6.78 10.94 -11.77
N ILE A 529 -7.37 11.07 -10.57
CA ILE A 529 -8.23 10.01 -9.98
C ILE A 529 -9.52 9.76 -10.78
N ALA A 530 -10.20 10.80 -11.30
CA ALA A 530 -11.43 10.61 -12.07
C ALA A 530 -11.17 9.95 -13.44
N ALA A 531 -9.99 10.19 -14.02
CA ALA A 531 -9.61 9.62 -15.29
C ALA A 531 -8.95 8.23 -15.15
N MET A 532 -8.20 7.98 -14.08
CA MET A 532 -7.74 6.65 -13.69
C MET A 532 -8.92 5.70 -13.40
N ASP A 533 -10.01 6.22 -12.82
CA ASP A 533 -11.25 5.46 -12.62
C ASP A 533 -11.84 4.95 -13.94
N LYS A 534 -11.66 5.66 -15.06
CA LYS A 534 -12.09 5.18 -16.38
C LYS A 534 -11.22 4.04 -16.88
N ILE A 535 -9.90 4.16 -16.75
CA ILE A 535 -8.96 3.09 -17.14
C ILE A 535 -9.21 1.83 -16.31
N ASP A 536 -9.42 1.98 -14.99
CA ASP A 536 -9.79 0.87 -14.10
C ASP A 536 -11.12 0.22 -14.49
N ARG A 537 -12.15 1.02 -14.84
CA ARG A 537 -13.43 0.49 -15.31
C ARG A 537 -13.29 -0.29 -16.62
N VAL A 538 -12.42 0.14 -17.53
CA VAL A 538 -12.13 -0.60 -18.77
C VAL A 538 -11.47 -1.93 -18.43
N LEU A 539 -10.42 -1.95 -17.59
CA LEU A 539 -9.78 -3.21 -17.16
C LEU A 539 -10.77 -4.16 -16.48
N TYR A 540 -11.61 -3.65 -15.58
CA TYR A 540 -12.63 -4.42 -14.89
C TYR A 540 -13.69 -4.95 -15.86
N LYS A 541 -14.17 -4.11 -16.78
CA LYS A 541 -15.15 -4.48 -17.81
C LYS A 541 -14.67 -5.64 -18.67
N TYR A 542 -13.39 -5.79 -18.94
CA TYR A 542 -12.89 -6.86 -19.80
C TYR A 542 -12.38 -8.09 -19.05
N ALA A 543 -12.12 -8.01 -17.74
CA ALA A 543 -11.71 -9.17 -16.96
C ALA A 543 -12.88 -10.14 -16.69
N ALA A 544 -12.61 -11.43 -16.76
CA ALA A 544 -13.57 -12.50 -16.50
C ALA A 544 -13.85 -12.64 -14.99
N GLU A 545 -15.13 -12.69 -14.62
CA GLU A 545 -15.59 -13.03 -13.27
C GLU A 545 -16.10 -14.47 -13.24
N GLY A 546 -15.65 -15.27 -12.27
CA GLY A 546 -16.03 -16.68 -12.23
C GLY A 546 -15.57 -17.43 -13.48
N HIS A 547 -16.40 -18.34 -14.00
CA HIS A 547 -16.04 -19.20 -15.13
C HIS A 547 -16.46 -18.64 -16.51
N ASP A 548 -17.26 -17.57 -16.56
CA ASP A 548 -17.67 -16.98 -17.84
C ASP A 548 -16.54 -16.12 -18.43
N THR A 549 -16.11 -16.51 -19.62
CA THR A 549 -15.00 -15.89 -20.34
C THR A 549 -15.42 -15.34 -21.70
N LYS A 550 -16.70 -15.41 -22.02
CA LYS A 550 -17.23 -14.93 -23.29
C LYS A 550 -17.05 -13.42 -23.39
N ASP A 551 -16.39 -12.98 -24.46
CA ASP A 551 -16.03 -11.56 -24.67
C ASP A 551 -15.18 -10.94 -23.55
N LYS A 552 -14.49 -11.76 -22.75
CA LYS A 552 -13.59 -11.35 -21.65
C LYS A 552 -12.18 -11.88 -21.82
N VAL A 553 -11.26 -11.36 -21.01
CA VAL A 553 -9.90 -11.84 -20.80
C VAL A 553 -9.78 -12.46 -19.40
N TYR A 554 -8.90 -13.45 -19.18
CA TYR A 554 -8.68 -13.94 -17.80
C TYR A 554 -8.11 -12.85 -16.90
N GLY A 555 -7.18 -12.05 -17.43
CA GLY A 555 -6.68 -10.87 -16.78
C GLY A 555 -5.83 -10.03 -17.72
N ALA A 556 -5.63 -8.77 -17.33
CA ALA A 556 -4.83 -7.79 -18.04
C ALA A 556 -4.12 -6.88 -17.06
N SER A 557 -2.94 -6.41 -17.44
CA SER A 557 -2.27 -5.29 -16.77
C SER A 557 -1.97 -4.19 -17.77
N PHE A 558 -2.22 -2.94 -17.37
CA PHE A 558 -1.97 -1.77 -18.18
C PHE A 558 -1.21 -0.72 -17.36
N VAL A 559 -0.08 -0.26 -17.89
CA VAL A 559 0.79 0.70 -17.22
C VAL A 559 1.06 1.86 -18.16
N VAL A 560 0.82 3.08 -17.69
CA VAL A 560 1.13 4.35 -18.37
C VAL A 560 2.27 5.03 -17.63
N THR A 561 3.28 5.52 -18.35
CA THR A 561 4.43 6.22 -17.78
C THR A 561 4.70 7.51 -18.55
N ASP A 562 5.27 8.49 -17.85
CA ASP A 562 5.94 9.63 -18.46
C ASP A 562 7.46 9.53 -18.21
N ARG A 563 8.20 10.57 -18.61
CA ARG A 563 9.66 10.67 -18.37
C ARG A 563 10.06 10.68 -16.88
N ASN A 564 9.16 11.06 -15.98
CA ASN A 564 9.41 11.23 -14.56
C ASN A 564 9.08 9.98 -13.74
N GLY A 565 8.10 9.19 -14.18
CA GLY A 565 7.65 8.00 -13.45
C GLY A 565 6.39 7.38 -14.03
N VAL A 566 5.90 6.36 -13.32
CA VAL A 566 4.61 5.73 -13.63
C VAL A 566 3.49 6.74 -13.36
N VAL A 567 2.68 7.00 -14.39
CA VAL A 567 1.49 7.87 -14.33
C VAL A 567 0.29 7.06 -13.86
N TYR A 568 0.16 5.82 -14.32
CA TYR A 568 -0.89 4.87 -13.96
C TYR A 568 -0.35 3.44 -13.99
N SER A 569 -0.74 2.61 -13.03
CA SER A 569 -0.54 1.15 -13.06
C SER A 569 -1.80 0.50 -12.53
N GLY A 570 -2.45 -0.30 -13.37
CA GLY A 570 -3.66 -1.02 -13.01
C GLY A 570 -3.71 -2.41 -13.62
N SER A 571 -4.35 -3.33 -12.92
CA SER A 571 -4.53 -4.70 -13.37
C SER A 571 -5.88 -5.22 -12.90
N SER A 572 -6.45 -6.16 -13.66
CA SER A 572 -7.69 -6.82 -13.29
C SER A 572 -7.66 -8.28 -13.75
N GLY A 573 -8.40 -9.13 -13.04
CA GLY A 573 -8.51 -10.55 -13.33
C GLY A 573 -7.42 -11.41 -12.69
N ARG A 574 -7.10 -12.53 -13.34
CA ARG A 574 -6.30 -13.63 -12.79
C ARG A 574 -5.34 -14.22 -13.83
N ILE A 575 -4.30 -14.90 -13.37
CA ILE A 575 -3.19 -15.36 -14.23
C ILE A 575 -3.46 -16.69 -14.95
N SER A 576 -4.59 -17.36 -14.69
CA SER A 576 -4.98 -18.62 -15.35
C SER A 576 -6.49 -18.85 -15.35
N ALA A 577 -6.95 -19.92 -16.02
CA ALA A 577 -8.36 -20.28 -16.07
C ALA A 577 -9.00 -20.54 -14.69
N GLU A 578 -8.24 -21.10 -13.75
CA GLU A 578 -8.69 -21.41 -12.39
C GLU A 578 -9.11 -20.14 -11.63
N THR A 579 -10.35 -20.11 -11.13
CA THR A 579 -10.92 -18.97 -10.40
C THR A 579 -10.20 -18.66 -9.08
N SER A 580 -9.52 -19.66 -8.50
CA SER A 580 -8.68 -19.54 -7.31
C SER A 580 -7.23 -19.14 -7.60
N SER A 581 -6.84 -18.98 -8.88
CA SER A 581 -5.46 -18.62 -9.23
C SER A 581 -5.10 -17.20 -8.79
N ALA A 582 -3.79 -16.94 -8.70
CA ALA A 582 -3.29 -15.65 -8.25
C ALA A 582 -3.83 -14.50 -9.12
N PRO A 583 -4.04 -13.31 -8.51
CA PRO A 583 -4.51 -12.15 -9.24
C PRO A 583 -3.51 -11.73 -10.32
N PHE A 584 -4.02 -11.21 -11.42
CA PHE A 584 -3.19 -10.55 -12.43
C PHE A 584 -2.72 -9.21 -11.87
N THR A 585 -1.41 -8.94 -11.95
CA THR A 585 -0.79 -7.71 -11.46
C THR A 585 0.15 -7.13 -12.50
N ASP A 586 0.67 -5.92 -12.27
CA ASP A 586 1.70 -5.32 -13.11
C ASP A 586 3.04 -6.06 -13.06
N LYS A 587 3.21 -6.93 -12.06
CA LYS A 587 4.33 -7.86 -11.92
C LYS A 587 4.03 -9.27 -12.46
N SER A 588 2.87 -9.50 -13.05
CA SER A 588 2.57 -10.76 -13.73
C SER A 588 3.60 -11.00 -14.84
N PHE A 589 4.25 -12.17 -14.78
CA PHE A 589 5.34 -12.53 -15.67
C PHE A 589 4.80 -13.30 -16.87
N SER A 590 5.10 -12.82 -18.07
CA SER A 590 4.63 -13.46 -19.30
C SER A 590 5.70 -13.41 -20.38
N TRP A 591 5.63 -14.38 -21.27
CA TRP A 591 6.24 -14.27 -22.58
C TRP A 591 5.52 -13.17 -23.38
N VAL A 592 6.27 -12.22 -23.94
CA VAL A 592 5.68 -11.05 -24.64
C VAL A 592 5.92 -11.06 -26.16
N ALA A 593 6.58 -12.09 -26.67
CA ALA A 593 6.84 -12.28 -28.10
C ALA A 593 7.45 -11.00 -28.72
N SER A 594 6.84 -10.46 -29.79
CA SER A 594 7.41 -9.37 -30.59
C SER A 594 7.56 -8.01 -29.91
N LEU A 595 7.17 -7.87 -28.64
CA LEU A 595 7.64 -6.77 -27.79
C LEU A 595 9.16 -6.74 -27.66
N THR A 596 9.82 -7.89 -27.80
CA THR A 596 11.29 -8.04 -27.79
C THR A 596 11.98 -7.10 -28.79
N LYS A 597 11.35 -6.85 -29.95
CA LYS A 597 11.96 -6.13 -31.08
C LYS A 597 12.46 -4.74 -30.71
N LEU A 598 11.72 -4.01 -29.87
CA LEU A 598 12.10 -2.66 -29.46
C LEU A 598 13.37 -2.67 -28.58
N LEU A 599 13.52 -3.68 -27.71
CA LEU A 599 14.71 -3.85 -26.89
C LEU A 599 15.90 -4.25 -27.74
N THR A 600 15.70 -5.14 -28.72
CA THR A 600 16.73 -5.54 -29.68
C THR A 600 17.21 -4.32 -30.48
N ALA A 601 16.30 -3.53 -31.03
CA ALA A 601 16.63 -2.28 -31.71
C ALA A 601 17.42 -1.33 -30.79
N THR A 602 17.03 -1.22 -29.52
CA THR A 602 17.76 -0.40 -28.54
C THR A 602 19.19 -0.89 -28.31
N ALA A 603 19.38 -2.20 -28.13
CA ALA A 603 20.71 -2.78 -27.93
C ALA A 603 21.62 -2.57 -29.15
N LEU A 604 21.10 -2.71 -30.36
CA LEU A 604 21.84 -2.47 -31.59
C LEU A 604 22.17 -0.98 -31.78
N LEU A 605 21.26 -0.09 -31.41
CA LEU A 605 21.51 1.36 -31.44
C LEU A 605 22.56 1.79 -30.41
N GLN A 606 22.72 1.09 -29.28
CA GLN A 606 23.86 1.31 -28.38
C GLN A 606 25.19 1.00 -29.07
N LEU A 607 25.26 -0.07 -29.89
CA LEU A 607 26.46 -0.37 -30.69
C LEU A 607 26.72 0.69 -31.77
N VAL A 608 25.67 1.30 -32.32
CA VAL A 608 25.79 2.44 -33.24
C VAL A 608 26.32 3.69 -32.51
N GLU A 609 25.84 3.97 -31.30
CA GLU A 609 26.36 5.07 -30.47
C GLU A 609 27.82 4.90 -30.07
N ASP A 610 28.26 3.65 -29.89
CA ASP A 610 29.64 3.26 -29.58
C ASP A 610 30.54 3.21 -30.84
N GLY A 611 29.99 3.45 -32.03
CA GLY A 611 30.73 3.41 -33.30
C GLY A 611 31.19 2.02 -33.72
N LYS A 612 30.64 0.95 -33.12
CA LYS A 612 30.94 -0.45 -33.47
C LYS A 612 30.16 -0.93 -34.69
N LEU A 613 29.02 -0.29 -34.96
CA LEU A 613 28.17 -0.52 -36.11
C LEU A 613 27.72 0.82 -36.68
N THR A 614 27.31 0.81 -37.94
CA THR A 614 26.53 1.90 -38.54
C THR A 614 25.17 1.36 -39.00
N LEU A 615 24.19 2.24 -39.15
CA LEU A 615 22.86 1.83 -39.62
C LEU A 615 22.88 1.29 -41.06
N ASP A 616 23.80 1.78 -41.89
CA ASP A 616 23.74 1.63 -43.35
C ASP A 616 24.92 0.83 -43.94
N GLN A 617 25.85 0.33 -43.12
CA GLN A 617 26.87 -0.61 -43.60
C GLN A 617 26.28 -1.96 -43.99
N ASP A 618 26.93 -2.63 -44.93
CA ASP A 618 26.61 -4.02 -45.28
C ASP A 618 27.03 -4.97 -44.14
N LEU A 619 26.08 -5.75 -43.65
CA LEU A 619 26.26 -6.69 -42.54
C LEU A 619 26.62 -8.11 -43.00
N ARG A 620 26.56 -8.41 -44.30
CA ARG A 620 26.96 -9.72 -44.85
C ARG A 620 28.40 -10.11 -44.46
N PRO A 621 29.39 -9.19 -44.43
CA PRO A 621 30.74 -9.52 -43.95
C PRO A 621 30.85 -9.71 -42.42
N VAL A 622 29.88 -9.19 -41.65
CA VAL A 622 29.87 -9.25 -40.18
C VAL A 622 29.34 -10.59 -39.69
N VAL A 623 28.29 -11.10 -40.34
CA VAL A 623 27.69 -12.40 -40.04
C VAL A 623 27.82 -13.26 -41.31
N PRO A 624 28.84 -14.14 -41.42
CA PRO A 624 29.10 -14.88 -42.66
C PRO A 624 27.88 -15.62 -43.21
N TYR A 625 27.07 -16.19 -42.32
CA TYR A 625 25.85 -16.92 -42.70
C TYR A 625 24.78 -16.00 -43.34
N LEU A 626 24.80 -14.69 -43.05
CA LEU A 626 23.94 -13.71 -43.70
C LEU A 626 24.34 -13.46 -45.17
N ALA A 627 25.62 -13.68 -45.51
CA ALA A 627 26.11 -13.56 -46.89
C ALA A 627 25.62 -14.71 -47.79
N GLU A 628 25.26 -15.85 -47.22
CA GLU A 628 24.81 -17.04 -47.93
C GLU A 628 23.31 -17.01 -48.27
N VAL A 629 22.55 -16.06 -47.73
CA VAL A 629 21.10 -16.00 -47.91
C VAL A 629 20.75 -15.60 -49.36
N GLN A 630 20.01 -16.47 -50.02
CA GLN A 630 19.48 -16.28 -51.37
C GLN A 630 18.06 -15.73 -51.36
N ILE A 631 17.60 -15.22 -52.51
CA ILE A 631 16.23 -14.78 -52.73
C ILE A 631 15.46 -15.95 -53.36
N LEU A 632 14.45 -16.46 -52.66
CA LEU A 632 13.51 -17.40 -53.26
C LEU A 632 12.60 -16.61 -54.20
N VAL A 633 12.56 -16.93 -55.49
CA VAL A 633 11.74 -16.21 -56.48
C VAL A 633 10.44 -16.94 -56.73
N ASP A 634 10.53 -18.24 -57.06
CA ASP A 634 9.39 -19.10 -57.38
C ASP A 634 9.77 -20.59 -57.24
N PHE A 635 8.95 -21.49 -57.77
CA PHE A 635 9.24 -22.91 -57.99
C PHE A 635 9.11 -23.25 -59.47
N ASP A 636 9.99 -24.11 -59.98
CA ASP A 636 9.91 -24.60 -61.36
C ASP A 636 8.81 -25.67 -61.53
N ASP A 637 8.61 -26.11 -62.77
CA ASP A 637 7.61 -27.15 -63.12
C ASP A 637 7.85 -28.51 -62.42
N ASN A 638 9.05 -28.74 -61.87
CA ASN A 638 9.41 -29.94 -61.10
C ASN A 638 9.34 -29.71 -59.58
N ASP A 639 8.68 -28.64 -59.14
CA ASP A 639 8.55 -28.25 -57.74
C ASP A 639 9.89 -27.90 -57.06
N LYS A 640 10.95 -27.56 -57.81
CA LYS A 640 12.22 -27.12 -57.22
C LYS A 640 12.24 -25.61 -56.99
N PRO A 641 12.79 -25.14 -55.85
CA PRO A 641 12.87 -23.70 -55.58
C PRO A 641 13.82 -23.00 -56.56
N VAL A 642 13.32 -21.95 -57.20
CA VAL A 642 14.09 -21.03 -58.04
C VAL A 642 14.69 -19.97 -57.12
N MET A 643 16.01 -20.02 -56.96
CA MET A 643 16.77 -19.10 -56.11
C MET A 643 17.56 -18.09 -56.95
N GLU A 644 17.60 -16.84 -56.51
CA GLU A 644 18.46 -15.79 -57.04
C GLU A 644 19.53 -15.40 -55.99
N GLU A 645 20.73 -15.08 -56.45
CA GLU A 645 21.80 -14.56 -55.60
C GLU A 645 21.47 -13.15 -55.09
N ASN A 646 21.57 -12.93 -53.78
CA ASN A 646 21.41 -11.59 -53.23
C ASN A 646 22.67 -10.72 -53.48
N LYS A 647 22.56 -9.82 -54.45
CA LYS A 647 23.62 -8.84 -54.78
C LYS A 647 23.53 -7.54 -53.98
N HIS A 648 22.45 -7.32 -53.23
CA HIS A 648 22.20 -6.08 -52.50
C HIS A 648 22.74 -6.18 -51.06
N PRO A 649 23.26 -5.06 -50.51
CA PRO A 649 23.70 -5.04 -49.12
C PRO A 649 22.52 -5.26 -48.17
N ILE A 650 22.76 -6.01 -47.09
CA ILE A 650 21.81 -6.13 -45.97
C ILE A 650 22.30 -5.24 -44.85
N THR A 651 21.56 -4.18 -44.54
CA THR A 651 21.93 -3.16 -43.55
C THR A 651 21.20 -3.32 -42.23
N LEU A 652 21.75 -2.76 -41.15
CA LEU A 652 21.08 -2.76 -39.85
C LEU A 652 19.75 -2.01 -39.91
N ARG A 653 19.69 -0.89 -40.64
CA ARG A 653 18.46 -0.11 -40.86
C ARG A 653 17.39 -1.02 -41.44
N GLN A 654 17.70 -1.74 -42.52
CA GLN A 654 16.74 -2.65 -43.17
C GLN A 654 16.27 -3.78 -42.25
N LEU A 655 17.14 -4.32 -41.41
CA LEU A 655 16.75 -5.34 -40.43
C LEU A 655 15.78 -4.78 -39.37
N LEU A 656 16.03 -3.56 -38.88
CA LEU A 656 15.18 -2.91 -37.86
C LEU A 656 13.88 -2.32 -38.43
N THR A 657 13.80 -2.12 -39.75
CA THR A 657 12.61 -1.59 -40.45
C THR A 657 11.79 -2.64 -41.19
N HIS A 658 12.17 -3.93 -41.13
CA HIS A 658 11.53 -5.01 -41.86
C HIS A 658 11.57 -4.82 -43.39
N THR A 659 12.71 -4.33 -43.91
CA THR A 659 12.91 -4.10 -45.36
C THR A 659 14.14 -4.84 -45.90
N ALA A 660 14.68 -5.83 -45.18
CA ALA A 660 15.83 -6.61 -45.63
C ALA A 660 15.47 -7.77 -46.57
N GLY A 661 14.17 -7.99 -46.85
CA GLY A 661 13.70 -9.08 -47.72
C GLY A 661 13.17 -10.31 -46.98
N PHE A 662 13.39 -10.42 -45.66
CA PHE A 662 12.88 -11.55 -44.88
C PHE A 662 11.37 -11.43 -44.60
N SER A 663 10.66 -12.55 -44.72
CA SER A 663 9.27 -12.71 -44.29
C SER A 663 9.14 -13.94 -43.39
N TYR A 664 8.07 -14.04 -42.60
CA TYR A 664 7.78 -15.27 -41.88
C TYR A 664 7.13 -16.30 -42.81
N GLU A 665 7.50 -17.57 -42.67
CA GLU A 665 6.99 -18.70 -43.48
C GLU A 665 5.46 -18.78 -43.46
N PHE A 666 4.81 -18.41 -42.35
CA PHE A 666 3.35 -18.43 -42.26
C PHE A 666 2.65 -17.27 -42.99
N ALA A 667 3.38 -16.22 -43.34
CA ALA A 667 2.85 -15.03 -44.01
C ALA A 667 3.12 -15.05 -45.53
N ASP A 668 3.94 -15.99 -46.01
CA ASP A 668 4.33 -16.08 -47.42
C ASP A 668 4.18 -17.52 -47.95
N PRO A 669 3.30 -17.77 -48.94
CA PRO A 669 3.06 -19.11 -49.47
C PRO A 669 4.30 -19.81 -50.08
N LEU A 670 5.22 -19.06 -50.68
CA LEU A 670 6.42 -19.63 -51.28
C LEU A 670 7.42 -20.06 -50.19
N LEU A 671 7.62 -19.23 -49.16
CA LEU A 671 8.41 -19.64 -48.00
C LEU A 671 7.77 -20.81 -47.26
N LEU A 672 6.44 -20.84 -47.10
CA LEU A 672 5.75 -21.97 -46.48
C LEU A 672 6.04 -23.27 -47.23
N LYS A 673 5.97 -23.22 -48.56
CA LYS A 673 6.26 -24.36 -49.44
C LYS A 673 7.72 -24.78 -49.34
N TRP A 674 8.66 -23.82 -49.44
CA TRP A 674 10.08 -24.08 -49.29
C TRP A 674 10.40 -24.76 -47.95
N SER A 675 9.84 -24.23 -46.86
CA SER A 675 10.10 -24.73 -45.51
C SER A 675 9.62 -26.17 -45.32
N ARG A 676 8.45 -26.51 -45.90
CA ARG A 676 7.94 -27.87 -45.92
C ARG A 676 8.84 -28.82 -46.71
N GLN A 677 9.38 -28.40 -47.85
CA GLN A 677 10.32 -29.21 -48.63
C GLN A 677 11.65 -29.44 -47.89
N GLN A 678 12.14 -28.41 -47.18
CA GLN A 678 13.31 -28.53 -46.31
C GLN A 678 13.04 -29.32 -45.02
N LYS A 679 11.81 -29.81 -44.82
CA LYS A 679 11.37 -30.51 -43.60
C LYS A 679 11.56 -29.68 -42.32
N ARG A 680 11.56 -28.36 -42.47
CA ARG A 680 11.66 -27.42 -41.36
C ARG A 680 10.38 -27.43 -40.54
N PRO A 681 10.46 -27.27 -39.22
CA PRO A 681 9.29 -27.25 -38.36
C PRO A 681 8.53 -25.92 -38.51
N VAL A 682 7.56 -25.88 -39.42
CA VAL A 682 6.68 -24.71 -39.58
C VAL A 682 5.82 -24.52 -38.34
N TRP A 683 5.62 -23.27 -37.90
CA TRP A 683 4.83 -22.87 -36.73
C TRP A 683 5.39 -23.27 -35.36
N ARG A 684 6.60 -23.86 -35.32
CA ARG A 684 7.35 -24.03 -34.08
C ARG A 684 8.39 -22.94 -33.97
N MET A 685 8.32 -22.18 -32.90
CA MET A 685 9.35 -21.21 -32.53
C MET A 685 10.41 -21.94 -31.71
N SER A 686 11.27 -22.67 -32.42
CA SER A 686 12.40 -23.41 -31.88
C SER A 686 13.57 -22.53 -31.49
N TRP A 687 13.64 -21.29 -32.02
CA TRP A 687 14.71 -20.33 -31.79
C TRP A 687 16.10 -20.96 -32.00
N SER A 688 16.22 -21.63 -33.15
CA SER A 688 17.47 -22.20 -33.67
C SER A 688 18.03 -21.32 -34.78
N ARG A 689 19.32 -21.45 -35.06
CA ARG A 689 19.92 -20.78 -36.23
C ARG A 689 19.24 -21.23 -37.50
N GLU A 690 18.95 -22.53 -37.64
CA GLU A 690 18.22 -23.07 -38.77
C GLU A 690 16.90 -22.32 -39.00
N GLU A 691 16.06 -22.13 -37.96
CA GLU A 691 14.78 -21.42 -38.08
C GLU A 691 14.93 -19.96 -38.56
N VAL A 692 15.93 -19.23 -38.05
CA VAL A 692 16.21 -17.84 -38.49
C VAL A 692 16.69 -17.77 -39.94
N SER A 693 17.20 -18.87 -40.46
CA SER A 693 17.87 -19.00 -41.76
C SER A 693 16.92 -19.30 -42.91
N THR A 694 15.95 -18.42 -43.16
CA THR A 694 15.04 -18.52 -44.32
C THR A 694 15.55 -17.70 -45.51
N PRO A 695 15.26 -18.08 -46.76
CA PRO A 695 15.51 -17.25 -47.93
C PRO A 695 14.82 -15.88 -47.82
N LEU A 696 15.36 -14.89 -48.54
CA LEU A 696 14.68 -13.63 -48.78
C LEU A 696 13.52 -13.85 -49.76
N ARG A 697 12.51 -12.99 -49.69
CA ARG A 697 11.36 -12.96 -50.62
C ARG A 697 11.44 -11.88 -51.70
N PHE A 698 12.26 -10.87 -51.47
CA PHE A 698 12.53 -9.77 -52.39
C PHE A 698 13.90 -9.19 -52.03
N ALA A 699 14.50 -8.40 -52.92
CA ALA A 699 15.83 -7.89 -52.66
C ALA A 699 15.81 -6.84 -51.52
N PRO A 700 16.86 -6.77 -50.69
CA PRO A 700 16.96 -5.78 -49.62
C PRO A 700 16.67 -4.35 -50.10
N GLY A 701 15.68 -3.70 -49.47
CA GLY A 701 15.26 -2.32 -49.76
C GLY A 701 14.10 -2.17 -50.74
N GLU A 702 13.69 -3.23 -51.45
CA GLU A 702 12.63 -3.15 -52.48
C GLU A 702 11.23 -3.02 -51.91
N SER A 703 10.92 -3.74 -50.83
CA SER A 703 9.58 -3.76 -50.23
C SER A 703 9.64 -3.84 -48.69
N TRP A 704 8.49 -4.01 -48.06
CA TRP A 704 8.34 -4.21 -46.61
C TRP A 704 7.80 -5.61 -46.34
N GLY A 705 8.45 -6.35 -45.43
CA GLY A 705 8.16 -7.74 -45.14
C GLY A 705 8.34 -8.08 -43.66
N TYR A 706 7.26 -8.43 -42.97
CA TYR A 706 7.32 -8.83 -41.58
C TYR A 706 7.90 -10.25 -41.44
N GLY A 707 9.05 -10.37 -40.79
CA GLY A 707 9.84 -11.61 -40.76
C GLY A 707 10.93 -11.63 -39.67
N VAL A 708 11.85 -12.60 -39.77
CA VAL A 708 12.98 -12.88 -38.85
C VAL A 708 14.08 -11.80 -38.80
N ASN A 709 13.85 -10.63 -39.38
CA ASN A 709 14.80 -9.53 -39.50
C ASN A 709 15.47 -9.14 -38.15
N THR A 710 14.70 -9.01 -37.08
CA THR A 710 15.22 -8.69 -35.74
C THR A 710 15.97 -9.84 -35.07
N ASP A 711 15.71 -11.09 -35.45
CA ASP A 711 16.49 -12.23 -34.98
C ASP A 711 17.90 -12.18 -35.57
N TRP A 712 18.01 -11.86 -36.87
CA TRP A 712 19.27 -11.53 -37.51
C TRP A 712 19.99 -10.34 -36.88
N ALA A 713 19.27 -9.27 -36.52
CA ALA A 713 19.86 -8.14 -35.80
C ALA A 713 20.45 -8.59 -34.45
N GLY A 714 19.80 -9.52 -33.74
CA GLY A 714 20.34 -10.16 -32.54
C GLY A 714 21.66 -10.90 -32.83
N LEU A 715 21.71 -11.72 -33.88
CA LEU A 715 22.94 -12.44 -34.28
C LEU A 715 24.08 -11.49 -34.69
N VAL A 716 23.76 -10.35 -35.30
CA VAL A 716 24.75 -9.29 -35.60
C VAL A 716 25.35 -8.74 -34.30
N LEU A 717 24.53 -8.50 -33.28
CA LEU A 717 25.02 -8.08 -31.96
C LEU A 717 25.96 -9.14 -31.37
N GLU A 718 25.61 -10.42 -31.45
CA GLU A 718 26.45 -11.51 -30.93
C GLU A 718 27.78 -11.58 -31.67
N ALA A 719 27.78 -11.49 -33.00
CA ALA A 719 28.98 -11.50 -33.82
C ALA A 719 29.92 -10.33 -33.53
N VAL A 720 29.38 -9.13 -33.28
CA VAL A 720 30.15 -7.91 -33.01
C VAL A 720 30.69 -7.88 -31.58
N THR A 721 29.94 -8.40 -30.61
CA THR A 721 30.26 -8.24 -29.18
C THR A 721 30.83 -9.49 -28.53
N GLY A 722 30.66 -10.66 -29.14
CA GLY A 722 30.98 -11.96 -28.54
C GLY A 722 30.06 -12.34 -27.37
N ARG A 723 28.95 -11.63 -27.15
CA ARG A 723 28.01 -11.83 -26.04
C ARG A 723 26.64 -12.22 -26.58
N THR A 724 25.94 -13.07 -25.83
CA THR A 724 24.54 -13.38 -26.13
C THR A 724 23.67 -12.13 -26.00
N LEU A 725 22.54 -12.11 -26.72
CA LEU A 725 21.60 -11.00 -26.64
C LEU A 725 21.05 -10.81 -25.21
N ASN A 726 20.74 -11.89 -24.49
CA ASN A 726 20.29 -11.84 -23.10
C ASN A 726 21.35 -11.21 -22.18
N ASP A 727 22.62 -11.60 -22.31
CA ASP A 727 23.68 -11.07 -21.45
C ASP A 727 23.97 -9.61 -21.74
N TYR A 728 23.93 -9.20 -23.01
CA TYR A 728 24.10 -7.81 -23.39
C TYR A 728 22.95 -6.95 -22.85
N MET A 729 21.69 -7.35 -23.08
CA MET A 729 20.53 -6.62 -22.54
C MET A 729 20.52 -6.60 -21.01
N GLY A 730 20.93 -7.69 -20.37
CA GLY A 730 21.06 -7.78 -18.92
C GLY A 730 21.95 -6.69 -18.32
N GLU A 731 23.06 -6.38 -18.98
CA GLU A 731 24.00 -5.36 -18.54
C GLU A 731 23.62 -3.94 -18.96
N HIS A 732 23.20 -3.76 -20.21
CA HIS A 732 23.08 -2.42 -20.82
C HIS A 732 21.66 -1.86 -20.81
N ILE A 733 20.65 -2.69 -20.50
CA ILE A 733 19.24 -2.27 -20.48
C ILE A 733 18.57 -2.66 -19.16
N PHE A 734 18.56 -3.94 -18.80
CA PHE A 734 17.77 -4.43 -17.66
C PHE A 734 18.28 -3.90 -16.33
N ARG A 735 19.57 -4.08 -16.02
CA ARG A 735 20.16 -3.63 -14.76
C ARG A 735 20.11 -2.11 -14.58
N PRO A 736 20.46 -1.27 -15.58
CA PRO A 736 20.36 0.19 -15.46
C PRO A 736 18.93 0.70 -15.21
N LEU A 737 17.92 -0.01 -15.72
CA LEU A 737 16.51 0.37 -15.57
C LEU A 737 15.79 -0.36 -14.43
N GLY A 738 16.44 -1.29 -13.75
CA GLY A 738 15.87 -2.07 -12.65
C GLY A 738 14.86 -3.14 -13.11
N MET A 739 14.98 -3.65 -14.33
CA MET A 739 14.10 -4.68 -14.90
C MET A 739 14.52 -6.09 -14.44
N SER A 740 14.38 -6.38 -13.15
CA SER A 740 14.86 -7.62 -12.55
C SER A 740 14.06 -8.87 -12.94
N ASP A 741 12.90 -8.70 -13.56
CA ASP A 741 12.02 -9.80 -13.98
C ASP A 741 11.95 -9.93 -15.51
N SER A 742 13.02 -9.52 -16.20
CA SER A 742 13.13 -9.57 -17.66
C SER A 742 14.29 -10.44 -18.10
N GLY A 743 14.07 -11.28 -19.12
CA GLY A 743 15.09 -12.17 -19.66
C GLY A 743 14.55 -13.16 -20.70
N PHE A 744 15.45 -13.91 -21.33
CA PHE A 744 15.13 -14.85 -22.42
C PHE A 744 14.90 -16.30 -21.96
N ARG A 745 15.29 -16.62 -20.72
CA ARG A 745 15.19 -17.97 -20.15
C ARG A 745 14.44 -17.93 -18.82
N ARG A 746 13.22 -18.49 -18.80
CA ARG A 746 12.39 -18.54 -17.58
C ARG A 746 13.08 -19.26 -16.41
N ALA A 747 13.84 -20.31 -16.70
CA ALA A 747 14.56 -21.07 -15.67
C ALA A 747 15.59 -20.22 -14.90
N GLN A 748 16.10 -19.15 -15.52
CA GLN A 748 17.03 -18.20 -14.90
C GLN A 748 16.32 -17.11 -14.07
N LEU A 749 14.98 -17.12 -14.04
CA LEU A 749 14.14 -16.18 -13.28
C LEU A 749 13.20 -16.92 -12.31
N PRO A 750 13.72 -17.75 -11.38
CA PRO A 750 12.88 -18.59 -10.52
C PRO A 750 11.91 -17.80 -9.63
N GLN A 751 12.24 -16.54 -9.31
CA GLN A 751 11.39 -15.63 -8.53
C GLN A 751 10.06 -15.27 -9.22
N THR A 752 9.90 -15.57 -10.51
CA THR A 752 8.67 -15.26 -11.27
C THR A 752 7.70 -16.45 -11.36
N ALA A 753 8.11 -17.64 -10.89
CA ALA A 753 7.38 -18.90 -11.09
C ALA A 753 5.92 -18.85 -10.60
N ARG A 754 5.68 -18.27 -9.41
CA ARG A 754 4.33 -18.20 -8.79
C ARG A 754 3.39 -17.19 -9.44
N ARG A 755 3.91 -16.32 -10.30
CA ARG A 755 3.18 -15.22 -10.96
C ARG A 755 3.30 -15.27 -12.48
N THR A 756 3.66 -16.44 -13.01
CA THR A 756 3.74 -16.68 -14.46
C THR A 756 2.34 -16.86 -15.02
N VAL A 757 1.98 -16.04 -16.00
CA VAL A 757 0.67 -16.06 -16.66
C VAL A 757 0.59 -17.26 -17.60
N ARG A 758 -0.47 -18.07 -17.47
CA ARG A 758 -0.77 -19.14 -18.43
C ARG A 758 -1.38 -18.55 -19.69
N ALA A 759 -0.92 -19.04 -20.85
CA ALA A 759 -1.51 -18.63 -22.11
C ALA A 759 -2.93 -19.19 -22.27
N ALA A 760 -3.82 -18.39 -22.84
CA ALA A 760 -5.18 -18.77 -23.14
C ALA A 760 -5.46 -18.66 -24.65
N VAL A 761 -6.39 -19.47 -25.15
CA VAL A 761 -6.85 -19.42 -26.54
C VAL A 761 -8.33 -19.12 -26.58
N ARG A 762 -8.72 -18.11 -27.35
CA ARG A 762 -10.14 -17.83 -27.62
C ARG A 762 -10.67 -18.76 -28.69
N ASN A 763 -11.77 -19.44 -28.36
CA ASN A 763 -12.52 -20.21 -29.33
C ASN A 763 -13.32 -19.25 -30.24
N PRO A 764 -13.08 -19.22 -31.56
CA PRO A 764 -13.77 -18.31 -32.47
C PRO A 764 -15.27 -18.62 -32.62
N LYS A 765 -15.72 -19.83 -32.28
CA LYS A 765 -17.14 -20.22 -32.37
C LYS A 765 -17.94 -19.84 -31.12
N THR A 766 -17.37 -20.03 -29.93
CA THR A 766 -18.07 -19.77 -28.66
C THR A 766 -17.76 -18.40 -28.07
N GLY A 767 -16.61 -17.82 -28.41
CA GLY A 767 -16.08 -16.59 -27.83
C GLY A 767 -15.41 -16.77 -26.47
N GLU A 768 -15.42 -17.99 -25.92
CA GLU A 768 -14.86 -18.34 -24.62
C GLU A 768 -13.34 -18.59 -24.69
N LEU A 769 -12.68 -18.46 -23.55
CA LEU A 769 -11.28 -18.81 -23.36
C LEU A 769 -11.13 -20.23 -22.83
N GLY A 770 -10.22 -20.98 -23.43
CA GLY A 770 -9.68 -22.22 -22.89
C GLY A 770 -8.17 -22.10 -22.62
N ASP A 771 -7.63 -23.00 -21.81
CA ASP A 771 -6.19 -23.09 -21.59
C ASP A 771 -5.46 -23.45 -22.90
N ALA A 772 -4.38 -22.73 -23.19
CA ALA A 772 -3.45 -23.15 -24.23
C ALA A 772 -2.67 -24.36 -23.70
N SER A 773 -2.95 -25.56 -24.22
CA SER A 773 -2.41 -26.82 -23.68
C SER A 773 -0.89 -26.97 -23.82
N THR A 774 -0.20 -26.12 -24.59
CA THR A 774 1.26 -26.20 -24.76
C THR A 774 1.90 -24.83 -24.97
N TRP A 775 3.03 -24.60 -24.28
CA TRP A 775 3.98 -23.57 -24.70
C TRP A 775 4.59 -24.02 -26.02
N VAL A 776 4.51 -23.17 -27.04
CA VAL A 776 5.04 -23.49 -28.38
C VAL A 776 6.58 -23.35 -28.42
N MET A 777 7.19 -22.82 -27.35
CA MET A 777 8.63 -22.56 -27.26
C MET A 777 9.35 -23.69 -26.51
N PRO A 778 10.58 -24.04 -26.91
CA PRO A 778 11.40 -24.98 -26.14
C PRO A 778 11.90 -24.32 -24.83
N THR A 779 12.17 -25.15 -23.82
CA THR A 779 12.75 -24.68 -22.53
C THR A 779 14.16 -24.14 -22.72
N ASP A 780 14.93 -24.81 -23.57
CA ASP A 780 16.29 -24.45 -23.98
C ASP A 780 16.29 -24.14 -25.47
N HIS A 781 17.07 -23.14 -25.86
CA HIS A 781 17.17 -22.66 -27.23
C HIS A 781 18.60 -22.23 -27.55
N GLU A 782 18.97 -22.38 -28.82
CA GLU A 782 20.31 -22.04 -29.33
C GLU A 782 20.49 -20.53 -29.45
N VAL A 783 19.44 -19.82 -29.88
CA VAL A 783 19.48 -18.39 -30.19
C VAL A 783 18.56 -17.62 -29.25
N ASP A 784 19.08 -16.57 -28.62
CA ASP A 784 18.24 -15.57 -27.96
C ASP A 784 17.47 -14.76 -29.01
N SER A 785 16.25 -15.22 -29.35
CA SER A 785 15.44 -14.64 -30.44
C SER A 785 15.18 -13.14 -30.25
N GLY A 786 15.91 -12.29 -30.98
CA GLY A 786 15.72 -10.84 -30.96
C GLY A 786 14.35 -10.37 -31.48
N GLY A 787 13.64 -11.22 -32.22
CA GLY A 787 12.30 -10.98 -32.73
C GLY A 787 11.17 -11.38 -31.78
N GLY A 788 11.43 -12.20 -30.76
CA GLY A 788 10.36 -12.82 -29.98
C GLY A 788 10.72 -13.48 -28.65
N GLY A 789 11.97 -13.50 -28.18
CA GLY A 789 12.40 -14.32 -27.05
C GLY A 789 12.14 -13.77 -25.65
N LEU A 790 11.72 -12.51 -25.49
CA LEU A 790 11.64 -11.87 -24.18
C LEU A 790 10.46 -12.36 -23.33
N PHE A 791 10.77 -12.68 -22.08
CA PHE A 791 9.83 -12.71 -20.97
C PHE A 791 10.02 -11.48 -20.10
N THR A 792 8.92 -10.89 -19.62
CA THR A 792 8.95 -9.67 -18.81
C THR A 792 7.62 -9.46 -18.08
N THR A 793 7.47 -8.31 -17.43
CA THR A 793 6.26 -7.84 -16.75
C THR A 793 5.83 -6.49 -17.31
N ALA A 794 4.58 -6.07 -17.06
CA ALA A 794 4.12 -4.74 -17.48
C ALA A 794 4.90 -3.63 -16.74
N HIS A 795 5.26 -3.87 -15.48
CA HIS A 795 6.09 -2.99 -14.67
C HIS A 795 7.48 -2.76 -15.28
N ASP A 796 8.18 -3.84 -15.65
CA ASP A 796 9.54 -3.75 -16.21
C ASP A 796 9.53 -3.15 -17.61
N TYR A 797 8.57 -3.55 -18.45
CA TYR A 797 8.46 -3.00 -19.79
C TYR A 797 8.09 -1.50 -19.76
N ALA A 798 7.26 -1.05 -18.81
CA ALA A 798 7.02 0.37 -18.60
C ALA A 798 8.27 1.12 -18.14
N ALA A 799 9.13 0.50 -17.32
CA ALA A 799 10.44 1.08 -16.96
C ALA A 799 11.34 1.25 -18.19
N PHE A 800 11.31 0.30 -19.12
CA PHE A 800 11.99 0.39 -20.42
C PHE A 800 11.48 1.55 -21.28
N LEU A 801 10.17 1.64 -21.50
CA LEU A 801 9.57 2.73 -22.27
C LEU A 801 9.87 4.12 -21.66
N ARG A 802 9.83 4.22 -20.32
CA ARG A 802 10.27 5.42 -19.60
C ARG A 802 11.74 5.72 -19.82
N GLY A 803 12.59 4.70 -19.81
CA GLY A 803 14.01 4.81 -20.10
C GLY A 803 14.29 5.44 -21.47
N LEU A 804 13.52 5.05 -22.50
CA LEU A 804 13.58 5.67 -23.83
C LEU A 804 13.08 7.12 -23.81
N LEU A 805 11.90 7.38 -23.23
CA LEU A 805 11.34 8.74 -23.12
C LEU A 805 12.27 9.72 -22.38
N ALA A 806 13.02 9.21 -21.40
CA ALA A 806 13.96 9.99 -20.59
C ALA A 806 15.40 9.93 -21.12
N ALA A 807 15.65 9.30 -22.29
CA ALA A 807 16.97 9.13 -22.89
C ALA A 807 18.03 8.56 -21.91
N LYS A 808 17.65 7.51 -21.16
CA LYS A 808 18.52 6.85 -20.15
C LYS A 808 19.34 5.69 -20.69
N VAL A 809 18.86 5.03 -21.74
CA VAL A 809 19.53 3.86 -22.36
C VAL A 809 20.07 4.16 -23.76
N LEU A 810 19.65 5.28 -24.35
CA LEU A 810 20.13 5.83 -25.62
C LEU A 810 20.21 7.36 -25.47
N LYS A 811 21.11 7.99 -26.21
CA LYS A 811 21.19 9.44 -26.36
C LYS A 811 19.91 9.97 -27.00
N SER A 812 19.54 11.20 -26.65
CA SER A 812 18.31 11.82 -27.16
C SER A 812 18.23 11.89 -28.69
N GLY A 813 19.36 12.10 -29.38
CA GLY A 813 19.40 12.12 -30.85
C GLY A 813 19.10 10.73 -31.45
N THR A 814 19.61 9.67 -30.82
CA THR A 814 19.37 8.29 -31.25
C THR A 814 17.93 7.86 -30.99
N VAL A 815 17.33 8.29 -29.88
CA VAL A 815 15.88 8.07 -29.64
C VAL A 815 15.04 8.78 -30.71
N GLN A 816 15.42 9.98 -31.14
CA GLN A 816 14.74 10.68 -32.23
C GLN A 816 14.86 9.93 -33.55
N GLU A 817 16.05 9.43 -33.89
CA GLU A 817 16.27 8.61 -35.10
C GLU A 817 15.47 7.30 -35.05
N MET A 818 15.39 6.66 -33.87
CA MET A 818 14.58 5.46 -33.65
C MET A 818 13.09 5.70 -33.93
N LEU A 819 12.54 6.83 -33.50
CA LEU A 819 11.12 7.16 -33.64
C LEU A 819 10.78 7.82 -34.98
N ARG A 820 11.78 8.21 -35.77
CA ARG A 820 11.57 8.86 -37.07
C ARG A 820 11.02 7.84 -38.09
N PRO A 821 10.12 8.27 -38.99
CA PRO A 821 9.78 7.50 -40.19
C PRO A 821 11.03 7.11 -41.00
N GLN A 822 11.15 5.83 -41.37
CA GLN A 822 12.32 5.27 -42.07
C GLN A 822 11.99 4.77 -43.49
N LEU A 823 10.71 4.56 -43.82
CA LEU A 823 10.27 4.04 -45.11
C LEU A 823 10.00 5.19 -46.10
N ASP A 824 10.34 4.97 -47.36
CA ASP A 824 9.83 5.79 -48.48
C ASP A 824 8.36 5.44 -48.78
N ASP A 825 7.73 6.25 -49.64
CA ASP A 825 6.29 6.19 -49.93
C ASP A 825 5.87 4.82 -50.48
N ALA A 826 6.70 4.18 -51.31
CA ALA A 826 6.39 2.86 -51.86
C ALA A 826 6.33 1.80 -50.74
N LYS A 827 7.37 1.73 -49.89
CA LYS A 827 7.41 0.78 -48.76
C LYS A 827 6.36 1.08 -47.70
N ALA A 828 6.09 2.35 -47.42
CA ALA A 828 5.01 2.78 -46.53
C ALA A 828 3.64 2.34 -47.07
N GLY A 829 3.40 2.49 -48.39
CA GLY A 829 2.18 2.01 -49.04
C GLY A 829 1.96 0.51 -48.90
N TYR A 830 3.02 -0.31 -49.05
CA TYR A 830 2.93 -1.76 -48.80
C TYR A 830 2.57 -2.08 -47.35
N LEU A 831 3.21 -1.39 -46.40
CA LEU A 831 2.92 -1.54 -44.98
C LEU A 831 1.46 -1.18 -44.66
N GLU A 832 0.95 -0.08 -45.19
CA GLU A 832 -0.44 0.35 -45.00
C GLU A 832 -1.44 -0.68 -45.53
N VAL A 833 -1.22 -1.21 -46.74
CA VAL A 833 -2.07 -2.25 -47.32
C VAL A 833 -2.13 -3.48 -46.41
N ILE A 834 -1.00 -3.91 -45.86
CA ILE A 834 -0.94 -5.05 -44.94
C ILE A 834 -1.62 -4.71 -43.61
N ALA A 835 -1.28 -3.57 -43.00
CA ALA A 835 -1.77 -3.17 -41.68
C ALA A 835 -3.29 -2.92 -41.63
N PHE A 836 -3.91 -2.62 -42.77
CA PHE A 836 -5.36 -2.45 -42.90
C PHE A 836 -6.07 -3.59 -43.62
N HIS A 837 -5.36 -4.66 -44.00
CA HIS A 837 -6.01 -5.84 -44.56
C HIS A 837 -6.93 -6.49 -43.50
N PRO A 838 -8.22 -6.77 -43.79
CA PRO A 838 -9.20 -7.19 -42.79
C PRO A 838 -8.80 -8.41 -41.96
N SER A 839 -8.03 -9.35 -42.53
CA SER A 839 -7.61 -10.58 -41.83
C SER A 839 -6.54 -10.35 -40.76
N VAL A 840 -5.78 -9.26 -40.83
CA VAL A 840 -4.62 -8.99 -39.96
C VAL A 840 -4.64 -7.59 -39.34
N HIS A 841 -5.63 -6.76 -39.66
CA HIS A 841 -5.73 -5.40 -39.14
C HIS A 841 -5.63 -5.33 -37.62
N ASN A 842 -6.35 -6.21 -36.91
CA ASN A 842 -6.29 -6.27 -35.44
C ASN A 842 -4.91 -6.68 -34.91
N THR A 843 -4.06 -7.32 -35.71
CA THR A 843 -2.67 -7.63 -35.32
C THR A 843 -1.83 -6.36 -35.30
N PHE A 844 -1.92 -5.54 -36.35
CA PHE A 844 -1.04 -4.39 -36.55
C PHE A 844 -1.54 -3.10 -35.91
N ALA A 845 -2.81 -2.74 -36.16
CA ALA A 845 -3.31 -1.39 -35.87
C ALA A 845 -4.80 -1.33 -35.43
N PRO A 846 -5.27 -2.18 -34.50
CA PRO A 846 -6.68 -2.24 -34.08
C PRO A 846 -7.25 -0.92 -33.55
N GLU A 847 -6.39 -0.01 -33.09
CA GLU A 847 -6.75 1.29 -32.55
C GLU A 847 -7.26 2.28 -33.62
N PHE A 848 -7.07 2.00 -34.91
CA PHE A 848 -7.47 2.88 -36.01
C PHE A 848 -8.71 2.34 -36.73
N THR A 849 -9.84 2.41 -36.02
CA THR A 849 -11.13 1.84 -36.47
C THR A 849 -11.84 2.65 -37.56
N GLY A 850 -11.42 3.90 -37.80
CA GLY A 850 -12.03 4.82 -38.78
C GLY A 850 -11.63 4.60 -40.24
N GLY A 851 -10.85 3.55 -40.54
CA GLY A 851 -10.31 3.25 -41.87
C GLY A 851 -8.80 3.48 -41.98
N PRO A 852 -8.22 3.25 -43.18
CA PRO A 852 -6.78 3.39 -43.40
C PRO A 852 -6.29 4.80 -43.08
N ILE A 853 -5.19 4.87 -42.33
CA ILE A 853 -4.44 6.12 -42.10
C ILE A 853 -3.01 5.94 -42.59
N PRO A 854 -2.30 7.05 -42.92
CA PRO A 854 -0.91 6.93 -43.30
C PRO A 854 -0.03 6.36 -42.17
N LEU A 855 0.74 5.33 -42.47
CA LEU A 855 1.63 4.61 -41.54
C LEU A 855 3.05 4.55 -42.09
N ASN A 856 4.02 4.54 -41.20
CA ASN A 856 5.42 4.29 -41.53
C ASN A 856 6.02 3.32 -40.50
N HIS A 857 7.32 3.06 -40.55
CA HIS A 857 8.03 2.22 -39.59
C HIS A 857 9.26 2.97 -39.09
N GLY A 858 9.47 2.97 -37.77
CA GLY A 858 10.69 3.46 -37.12
C GLY A 858 11.73 2.35 -37.01
N LEU A 859 12.73 2.52 -36.14
CA LEU A 859 13.66 1.43 -35.81
C LEU A 859 13.05 0.59 -34.68
N GLY A 860 12.19 -0.37 -35.04
CA GLY A 860 11.58 -1.33 -34.11
C GLY A 860 10.06 -1.29 -33.94
N GLY A 861 9.31 -0.43 -34.64
CA GLY A 861 7.84 -0.45 -34.61
C GLY A 861 7.14 0.45 -35.64
N LEU A 862 5.80 0.40 -35.68
CA LEU A 862 4.97 1.21 -36.56
C LEU A 862 4.89 2.65 -36.06
N VAL A 863 4.91 3.60 -36.98
CA VAL A 863 4.74 5.03 -36.69
C VAL A 863 3.46 5.52 -37.35
N ASN A 864 2.52 6.07 -36.58
CA ASN A 864 1.35 6.73 -37.15
C ASN A 864 1.72 8.13 -37.63
N MET A 865 1.36 8.49 -38.86
CA MET A 865 1.81 9.74 -39.49
C MET A 865 0.81 10.89 -39.31
N VAL A 866 -0.38 10.60 -38.77
CA VAL A 866 -1.46 11.57 -38.55
C VAL A 866 -1.96 11.51 -37.10
N ASP A 867 -2.51 12.64 -36.65
CA ASP A 867 -3.22 12.73 -35.37
C ASP A 867 -4.61 12.10 -35.55
N VAL A 868 -4.96 11.16 -34.68
CA VAL A 868 -6.33 10.62 -34.59
C VAL A 868 -7.01 11.21 -33.35
N PRO A 869 -8.24 11.77 -33.47
CA PRO A 869 -8.93 12.38 -32.35
C PRO A 869 -9.02 11.46 -31.13
N GLY A 870 -8.66 11.99 -29.95
CA GLY A 870 -8.71 11.25 -28.69
C GLY A 870 -7.61 10.22 -28.47
N LYS A 871 -6.60 10.13 -29.35
CA LYS A 871 -5.53 9.12 -29.30
C LYS A 871 -4.13 9.74 -29.31
N ARG A 872 -3.11 8.88 -29.44
CA ARG A 872 -1.71 9.28 -29.59
C ARG A 872 -1.47 10.16 -30.81
N ARG A 873 -0.49 11.05 -30.72
CA ARG A 873 -0.18 12.04 -31.76
C ARG A 873 0.60 11.44 -32.92
N ALA A 874 0.60 12.09 -34.08
CA ALA A 874 1.44 11.79 -35.22
C ALA A 874 2.92 11.73 -34.81
N GLY A 875 3.65 10.72 -35.27
CA GLY A 875 5.02 10.43 -34.86
C GLY A 875 5.13 9.56 -33.61
N SER A 876 4.01 9.00 -33.11
CA SER A 876 4.07 8.00 -32.05
C SER A 876 4.41 6.64 -32.64
N MET A 877 5.22 5.86 -31.93
CA MET A 877 5.62 4.52 -32.34
C MET A 877 4.92 3.46 -31.48
N ALA A 878 4.49 2.35 -32.07
CA ALA A 878 3.81 1.26 -31.37
C ALA A 878 4.12 -0.10 -32.01
N TRP A 879 3.91 -1.18 -31.24
CA TRP A 879 3.94 -2.54 -31.74
C TRP A 879 3.12 -3.50 -30.88
N SER A 880 2.90 -4.72 -31.39
CA SER A 880 2.15 -5.79 -30.72
C SER A 880 2.93 -7.10 -30.65
N GLY A 881 2.67 -7.89 -29.62
CA GLY A 881 3.16 -9.25 -29.44
C GLY A 881 2.12 -10.27 -29.84
N MET A 882 2.56 -11.48 -30.19
CA MET A 882 1.70 -12.58 -30.64
C MET A 882 0.59 -12.96 -29.64
N HIS A 883 0.81 -12.72 -28.35
CA HIS A 883 -0.17 -12.95 -27.28
C HIS A 883 -1.04 -11.72 -26.96
N ASN A 884 -1.13 -10.78 -27.91
CA ASN A 884 -1.84 -9.51 -27.82
C ASN A 884 -1.32 -8.51 -26.77
N CYS A 885 -0.10 -8.71 -26.25
CA CYS A 885 0.63 -7.64 -25.55
C CYS A 885 0.85 -6.46 -26.51
N ARG A 886 0.81 -5.22 -26.03
CA ARG A 886 0.95 -4.01 -26.85
C ARG A 886 1.68 -2.90 -26.12
N TRP A 887 2.34 -2.02 -26.87
CA TRP A 887 2.92 -0.80 -26.32
C TRP A 887 2.85 0.34 -27.33
N TRP A 888 2.93 1.57 -26.81
CA TRP A 888 3.21 2.76 -27.61
C TRP A 888 4.11 3.75 -26.88
N ILE A 889 4.80 4.59 -27.64
CA ILE A 889 5.55 5.76 -27.19
C ILE A 889 5.06 6.96 -28.01
N ASP A 890 4.51 7.96 -27.33
CA ASP A 890 4.13 9.26 -27.91
C ASP A 890 5.10 10.34 -27.40
N PRO A 891 6.14 10.68 -28.19
CA PRO A 891 7.13 11.67 -27.77
C PRO A 891 6.55 13.09 -27.67
N LYS A 892 5.48 13.41 -28.43
CA LYS A 892 4.87 14.75 -28.44
C LYS A 892 4.08 15.00 -27.16
N THR A 893 3.36 14.01 -26.65
CA THR A 893 2.67 14.11 -25.36
C THR A 893 3.57 13.75 -24.18
N GLY A 894 4.68 13.06 -24.43
CA GLY A 894 5.64 12.60 -23.42
C GLY A 894 5.14 11.39 -22.64
N ILE A 895 4.27 10.59 -23.25
CA ILE A 895 3.57 9.47 -22.63
C ILE A 895 3.90 8.18 -23.37
N ALA A 896 4.10 7.11 -22.61
CA ALA A 896 4.20 5.76 -23.14
C ALA A 896 3.33 4.83 -22.31
N ALA A 897 2.89 3.73 -22.91
CA ALA A 897 2.11 2.74 -22.20
C ALA A 897 2.37 1.32 -22.70
N VAL A 898 2.06 0.35 -21.85
CA VAL A 898 2.13 -1.08 -22.15
C VAL A 898 0.89 -1.80 -21.61
N LEU A 899 0.28 -2.62 -22.46
CA LEU A 899 -0.77 -3.58 -22.13
C LEU A 899 -0.15 -4.98 -22.17
N LEU A 900 -0.24 -5.70 -21.06
CA LEU A 900 0.18 -7.10 -20.94
C LEU A 900 -1.05 -7.98 -20.73
N VAL A 901 -1.24 -8.91 -21.68
CA VAL A 901 -2.21 -10.00 -21.67
C VAL A 901 -1.54 -11.24 -22.27
N ASN A 902 -2.06 -12.45 -21.99
CA ASN A 902 -1.49 -13.68 -22.56
C ASN A 902 -2.55 -14.49 -23.33
N ILE A 903 -3.05 -13.94 -24.45
CA ILE A 903 -4.21 -14.48 -25.18
C ILE A 903 -3.87 -14.70 -26.66
N ARG A 904 -4.33 -15.82 -27.22
CA ARG A 904 -4.28 -16.18 -28.64
C ARG A 904 -5.70 -16.30 -29.22
N PRO A 905 -5.89 -16.15 -30.55
CA PRO A 905 -4.89 -15.82 -31.57
C PRO A 905 -4.42 -14.36 -31.49
N ASN A 906 -3.35 -14.01 -32.21
CA ASN A 906 -2.95 -12.61 -32.37
C ASN A 906 -4.05 -11.82 -33.10
N GLY A 907 -4.28 -10.57 -32.72
CA GLY A 907 -5.40 -9.77 -33.21
C GLY A 907 -6.75 -10.20 -32.60
N ASP A 908 -6.74 -10.72 -31.36
CA ASP A 908 -7.94 -11.11 -30.64
C ASP A 908 -8.94 -9.94 -30.57
N PRO A 909 -10.20 -10.11 -31.02
CA PRO A 909 -11.15 -9.00 -31.15
C PRO A 909 -11.55 -8.37 -29.80
N VAL A 910 -11.48 -9.13 -28.71
CA VAL A 910 -11.76 -8.59 -27.37
C VAL A 910 -10.58 -7.76 -26.88
N VAL A 911 -9.35 -8.26 -27.05
CA VAL A 911 -8.15 -7.49 -26.71
C VAL A 911 -8.00 -6.25 -27.59
N ALA A 912 -8.38 -6.31 -28.87
CA ALA A 912 -8.40 -5.15 -29.77
C ALA A 912 -9.28 -4.02 -29.22
N LYS A 913 -10.52 -4.35 -28.80
CA LYS A 913 -11.43 -3.38 -28.17
C LYS A 913 -10.91 -2.87 -26.82
N LEU A 914 -10.37 -3.77 -25.99
CA LEU A 914 -9.75 -3.40 -24.72
C LEU A 914 -8.63 -2.38 -24.93
N TYR A 915 -7.72 -2.64 -25.88
CA TYR A 915 -6.61 -1.75 -26.19
C TYR A 915 -7.07 -0.38 -26.69
N ASP A 916 -8.05 -0.36 -27.59
CA ASP A 916 -8.65 0.87 -28.11
C ASP A 916 -9.28 1.73 -27.00
N GLU A 917 -10.09 1.13 -26.13
CA GLU A 917 -10.72 1.82 -25.00
C GLU A 917 -9.70 2.32 -23.97
N LEU A 918 -8.64 1.54 -23.69
CA LEU A 918 -7.55 1.96 -22.79
C LEU A 918 -6.78 3.16 -23.34
N GLU A 919 -6.50 3.19 -24.64
CA GLU A 919 -5.82 4.32 -25.28
C GLU A 919 -6.69 5.58 -25.22
N LEU A 920 -7.97 5.48 -25.62
CA LEU A 920 -8.92 6.59 -25.56
C LEU A 920 -9.04 7.15 -24.14
N ALA A 921 -9.20 6.27 -23.13
CA ALA A 921 -9.27 6.68 -21.74
C ALA A 921 -7.98 7.38 -21.27
N THR A 922 -6.81 6.92 -21.73
CA THR A 922 -5.51 7.52 -21.41
C THR A 922 -5.41 8.94 -21.95
N TYR A 923 -5.76 9.18 -23.22
CA TYR A 923 -5.63 10.51 -23.82
C TYR A 923 -6.75 11.48 -23.43
N GLU A 924 -7.94 10.97 -23.11
CA GLU A 924 -8.99 11.78 -22.48
C GLU A 924 -8.54 12.30 -21.10
N ALA A 925 -7.86 11.45 -20.32
CA ALA A 925 -7.26 11.83 -19.04
C ALA A 925 -6.25 12.98 -19.21
N LEU A 926 -5.41 12.90 -20.24
CA LEU A 926 -4.38 13.88 -20.54
C LEU A 926 -4.96 15.20 -21.05
N ALA A 927 -5.97 15.17 -21.91
CA ALA A 927 -6.62 16.37 -22.44
C ALA A 927 -7.32 17.17 -21.33
N SER A 928 -8.02 16.47 -20.43
CA SER A 928 -8.69 17.07 -19.26
C SER A 928 -7.71 17.73 -18.29
N SER A 929 -6.46 17.27 -18.25
CA SER A 929 -5.37 17.84 -17.45
C SER A 929 -4.79 19.12 -18.08
N LYS A 930 -4.84 19.26 -19.41
CA LYS A 930 -4.30 20.43 -20.14
C LYS A 930 -5.29 21.58 -20.30
N SER A 931 -6.60 21.33 -20.43
CA SER A 931 -7.60 22.41 -20.65
C SER A 931 -7.89 23.29 -19.41
N LYS A 932 -7.18 23.07 -18.31
CA LYS A 932 -7.36 23.78 -17.03
C LYS A 932 -6.04 24.29 -16.44
N MET A 933 -4.94 24.20 -17.21
CA MET A 933 -3.80 25.13 -17.07
C MET A 933 -4.13 26.38 -17.86
#